data_AF-A0A9W7CE52-F1
#
_entry.id   AF-A0A9W7CE52-F1
#
_cell.length_a   1.000
_cell.length_b   1.000
_cell.length_c   1.000
_cell.angle_alpha   90.00
_cell.angle_beta   90.00
_cell.angle_gamma   90.00
#
_symmetry.space_group_name_H-M   'P 1'
#
loop_
_entity.id
_entity.type
_entity.pdbx_description
1 polymer ?
#
loop_
_entity_poly.entity_id
_entity_poly.type
_entity_poly.pdbx_seq_one_letter_code
_entity_poly.pdbx_strand_id
1 'polypeptide(L)'
;MALIAFCVTTVMAAIGTQQTAAADNGIPVGVAIPLFWVLILWLALIEGGQGALVGLQPTPKADYAQSHPISHKCTTLAHDGDNMERFIVGRQFLVVLQIFVINLCGAAIGGASVLNFNDLTSTIFLANGVAMILTTIVLGQLTSQVNAADCMLDFINNYFMLFSTYFSLAIEASGLLHAAYLVQNVASLVSGKPIETNEPPRDGVGNLLFWGRVLFSLAVLGFSLAVVFDALFKGWTGMWEGVPPVAAIFIIIIVLMIVGVMEGMQIAAFAVVKLDAAEYRHTHKIAAANCDLLFRGSNLGRFLIGRQVFVCTLMFVAARCFSINKDHEDIIAGSTSFEASPGFQEFINTGLLGAVVTTILGCLIWRIFASNFPLAFLSNPLIYVIIRICLALEATGLCSAAWVLGKVHKEIVDYQPDAVRLEGAPRQVTRRDKDIEFTVDFVKYLYSLALLAFSVTTVMAAIGTQQTAAADNGIPVGVAIPLFWVLILWLALIEGGQGALIGLMPTPKDEYAQSHPISLKCTTLAHDGDNMERFIVGRQFLVVLQIFVINLCGAAIGGASGWTGMWEGVPPVAAIFIIIIVLGFVGIMEGMQIAAFAVVKLDAAEYRHSHKIAAANCDLLFRGKNLGRFLIGRQVFVCTLMFVAARCFSINKDHEDIIAGSTSFEASPGFQEFINTGLLGAVVTTILGCLIWRIFASNFPLAFLSNPLIYVIIRICLAVEATGLCASAWALGKVHKKLAGYKPDSAYLDARGAGGDTALEEEA
;
A
#
# COMPACT_ATOMS: atom_id res chain seq x y z
N MET A 1 1.07 3.67 11.58
CA MET A 1 1.47 4.46 10.40
C MET A 1 2.56 5.48 10.71
N ALA A 2 2.37 6.42 11.65
CA ALA A 2 3.41 7.40 12.00
C ALA A 2 4.75 6.74 12.42
N LEU A 3 4.70 5.73 13.31
CA LEU A 3 5.89 5.02 13.75
C LEU A 3 6.66 4.34 12.60
N ILE A 4 5.96 3.67 11.68
CA ILE A 4 6.62 3.01 10.54
C ILE A 4 7.19 4.04 9.56
N ALA A 5 6.49 5.15 9.30
CA ALA A 5 7.01 6.24 8.48
C ALA A 5 8.28 6.85 9.09
N PHE A 6 8.27 7.06 10.42
CA PHE A 6 9.46 7.47 11.17
C PHE A 6 10.60 6.47 11.01
N CYS A 7 10.36 5.17 11.24
CA CYS A 7 11.39 4.13 11.12
C CYS A 7 11.98 4.06 9.71
N VAL A 8 11.16 4.10 8.67
CA VAL A 8 11.62 4.11 7.27
C VAL A 8 12.48 5.33 7.00
N THR A 9 12.03 6.52 7.40
CA THR A 9 12.80 7.77 7.23
C THR A 9 14.13 7.71 7.96
N THR A 10 14.16 7.19 9.19
CA THR A 10 15.40 7.00 9.98
C THR A 10 16.38 6.08 9.26
N VAL A 11 15.91 4.93 8.76
CA VAL A 11 16.77 3.98 8.03
C VAL A 11 17.27 4.59 6.72
N MET A 12 16.39 5.22 5.94
CA MET A 12 16.78 5.86 4.68
C MET A 12 17.75 7.01 4.90
N ALA A 13 17.60 7.79 5.97
CA ALA A 13 18.53 8.85 6.34
C ALA A 13 19.91 8.28 6.75
N ALA A 14 19.94 7.20 7.53
CA ALA A 14 21.19 6.52 7.89
C ALA A 14 21.94 6.02 6.66
N ILE A 15 21.25 5.33 5.74
CA ILE A 15 21.86 4.85 4.49
C ILE A 15 22.30 6.04 3.62
N GLY A 16 21.44 7.05 3.47
CA GLY A 16 21.70 8.23 2.63
C GLY A 16 22.88 9.08 3.10
N THR A 17 23.11 9.13 4.41
CA THR A 17 24.25 9.84 5.02
C THR A 17 25.50 8.97 5.20
N GLN A 18 25.49 7.74 4.67
CA GLN A 18 26.62 6.79 4.74
C GLN A 18 27.01 6.41 6.18
N GLN A 19 26.04 6.33 7.09
CA GLN A 19 26.25 5.96 8.49
C GLN A 19 25.73 4.56 8.81
N THR A 20 25.82 3.63 7.84
CA THR A 20 25.40 2.24 7.99
C THR A 20 26.51 1.27 7.64
N ALA A 21 26.38 0.02 8.08
CA ALA A 21 27.32 -1.06 7.78
C ALA A 21 27.57 -1.23 6.27
N ALA A 22 26.66 -0.81 5.40
CA ALA A 22 26.87 -0.77 3.95
C ALA A 22 28.08 0.11 3.59
N ALA A 23 28.17 1.30 4.18
CA ALA A 23 29.26 2.23 3.93
C ALA A 23 30.60 1.64 4.40
N ASP A 24 30.65 1.02 5.60
CA ASP A 24 31.84 0.33 6.13
C ASP A 24 32.27 -0.89 5.30
N ASN A 25 31.37 -1.43 4.48
CA ASN A 25 31.63 -2.52 3.55
C ASN A 25 31.83 -2.02 2.12
N GLY A 26 32.03 -0.71 1.92
CA GLY A 26 32.29 -0.12 0.61
C GLY A 26 31.10 -0.17 -0.35
N ILE A 27 29.89 -0.43 0.14
CA ILE A 27 28.67 -0.46 -0.67
C ILE A 27 28.16 0.97 -0.84
N PRO A 28 28.17 1.53 -2.06
CA PRO A 28 27.74 2.90 -2.28
C PRO A 28 26.23 3.05 -2.04
N VAL A 29 25.81 4.25 -1.63
CA VAL A 29 24.39 4.59 -1.35
C VAL A 29 23.47 4.25 -2.53
N GLY A 30 23.93 4.50 -3.77
CA GLY A 30 23.20 4.18 -4.99
C GLY A 30 22.91 2.70 -5.20
N VAL A 31 23.63 1.81 -4.52
CA VAL A 31 23.38 0.35 -4.50
C VAL A 31 22.66 -0.06 -3.22
N ALA A 32 23.05 0.48 -2.06
CA ALA A 32 22.49 0.11 -0.76
C ALA A 32 20.99 0.38 -0.66
N ILE A 33 20.51 1.54 -1.15
CA ILE A 33 19.08 1.89 -1.11
C ILE A 33 18.24 0.94 -1.99
N PRO A 34 18.54 0.76 -3.30
CA PRO A 34 17.80 -0.19 -4.12
C PRO A 34 17.87 -1.62 -3.59
N LEU A 35 19.04 -2.07 -3.16
CA LEU A 35 19.23 -3.41 -2.60
C LEU A 35 18.36 -3.63 -1.35
N PHE A 36 18.34 -2.66 -0.44
CA PHE A 36 17.48 -2.71 0.75
C PHE A 36 16.01 -2.90 0.39
N TRP A 37 15.47 -2.08 -0.53
CA TRP A 37 14.06 -2.20 -0.93
C TRP A 37 13.74 -3.49 -1.67
N VAL A 38 14.63 -3.95 -2.57
CA VAL A 38 14.46 -5.23 -3.26
C VAL A 38 14.41 -6.38 -2.27
N LEU A 39 15.29 -6.39 -1.26
CA LEU A 39 15.30 -7.44 -0.23
C LEU A 39 14.05 -7.38 0.65
N ILE A 40 13.57 -6.18 1.02
CA ILE A 40 12.33 -6.02 1.79
C ILE A 40 11.14 -6.56 1.00
N LEU A 41 11.02 -6.23 -0.29
CA LEU A 41 9.94 -6.72 -1.14
C LEU A 41 10.03 -8.23 -1.37
N TRP A 42 11.24 -8.76 -1.57
CA TRP A 42 11.45 -10.18 -1.79
C TRP A 42 11.14 -11.00 -0.52
N LEU A 43 11.55 -10.51 0.63
CA LEU A 43 11.20 -11.08 1.93
C LEU A 43 9.68 -11.12 2.11
N ALA A 44 8.97 -10.04 1.73
CA ALA A 44 7.52 -9.97 1.86
C ALA A 44 6.82 -11.02 1.02
N LEU A 45 7.33 -11.25 -0.19
CA LEU A 45 6.79 -12.20 -1.14
C LEU A 45 7.01 -13.64 -0.70
N ILE A 46 8.21 -13.96 -0.21
CA ILE A 46 8.55 -15.29 0.34
C ILE A 46 7.78 -15.58 1.64
N GLU A 47 7.57 -14.56 2.47
CA GLU A 47 6.83 -14.68 3.71
C GLU A 47 5.34 -14.97 3.51
N GLY A 48 4.66 -14.15 2.70
CA GLY A 48 3.28 -14.44 2.32
C GLY A 48 3.15 -15.73 1.48
N GLY A 49 4.10 -15.97 0.59
CA GLY A 49 4.10 -17.10 -0.34
C GLY A 49 4.15 -18.47 0.33
N GLN A 50 4.90 -18.61 1.44
CA GLN A 50 4.88 -19.86 2.21
C GLN A 50 3.48 -20.14 2.77
N GLY A 51 2.86 -19.13 3.39
CA GLY A 51 1.51 -19.28 3.97
C GLY A 51 0.50 -19.72 2.91
N ALA A 52 0.54 -19.09 1.75
CA ALA A 52 -0.32 -19.43 0.62
C ALA A 52 -0.04 -20.83 0.06
N LEU A 53 1.22 -21.22 -0.16
CA LEU A 53 1.57 -22.54 -0.69
C LEU A 53 1.17 -23.67 0.27
N VAL A 54 1.33 -23.48 1.58
CA VAL A 54 0.91 -24.45 2.59
C VAL A 54 -0.61 -24.49 2.71
N GLY A 55 -1.27 -23.34 2.74
CA GLY A 55 -2.72 -23.23 2.87
C GLY A 55 -3.51 -23.79 1.68
N LEU A 56 -2.91 -23.78 0.48
CA LEU A 56 -3.52 -24.34 -0.75
C LEU A 56 -3.28 -25.85 -0.95
N GLN A 57 -2.53 -26.53 -0.06
CA GLN A 57 -2.34 -28.00 -0.15
C GLN A 57 -3.65 -28.81 -0.23
N PRO A 58 -4.70 -28.54 0.58
CA PRO A 58 -5.94 -29.29 0.52
C PRO A 58 -6.85 -28.89 -0.66
N THR A 59 -6.56 -27.78 -1.35
CA THR A 59 -7.41 -27.25 -2.43
C THR A 59 -7.15 -27.98 -3.74
N PRO A 60 -8.18 -28.53 -4.42
CA PRO A 60 -8.01 -29.17 -5.72
C PRO A 60 -7.42 -28.21 -6.76
N LYS A 61 -6.30 -28.60 -7.40
CA LYS A 61 -5.56 -27.73 -8.32
C LYS A 61 -6.35 -27.37 -9.59
N ALA A 62 -7.29 -28.23 -9.99
CA ALA A 62 -8.14 -28.01 -11.17
C ALA A 62 -9.04 -26.78 -11.04
N ASP A 63 -9.48 -26.45 -9.81
CA ASP A 63 -10.49 -25.42 -9.55
C ASP A 63 -10.00 -24.01 -9.90
N TYR A 64 -8.68 -23.79 -9.90
CA TYR A 64 -8.07 -22.48 -10.17
C TYR A 64 -7.06 -22.49 -11.33
N ALA A 65 -6.93 -23.60 -12.05
CA ALA A 65 -5.97 -23.73 -13.15
C ALA A 65 -6.18 -22.71 -14.27
N GLN A 66 -7.44 -22.42 -14.61
CA GLN A 66 -7.79 -21.43 -15.65
C GLN A 66 -7.76 -19.99 -15.13
N SER A 67 -8.26 -19.77 -13.91
CA SER A 67 -8.37 -18.43 -13.33
C SER A 67 -7.02 -17.88 -12.85
N HIS A 68 -6.15 -18.73 -12.30
CA HIS A 68 -4.85 -18.36 -11.72
C HIS A 68 -3.74 -19.28 -12.25
N PRO A 69 -3.34 -19.13 -13.53
CA PRO A 69 -2.41 -20.06 -14.18
C PRO A 69 -1.02 -20.07 -13.55
N ILE A 70 -0.56 -18.95 -12.97
CA ILE A 70 0.75 -18.90 -12.29
C ILE A 70 0.65 -19.56 -10.93
N SER A 71 -0.42 -19.31 -10.17
CA SER A 71 -0.67 -19.99 -8.89
C SER A 71 -0.73 -21.50 -9.08
N HIS A 72 -1.40 -21.98 -10.14
CA HIS A 72 -1.40 -23.39 -10.52
C HIS A 72 0.00 -23.94 -10.79
N LYS A 73 0.86 -23.20 -11.51
CA LYS A 73 2.26 -23.63 -11.72
C LYS A 73 3.04 -23.68 -10.40
N CYS A 74 2.88 -22.68 -9.55
CA CYS A 74 3.52 -22.62 -8.23
C CYS A 74 3.10 -23.80 -7.35
N THR A 75 1.80 -24.09 -7.23
CA THR A 75 1.28 -25.18 -6.40
C THR A 75 1.58 -26.54 -7.00
N THR A 76 1.54 -26.69 -8.33
CA THR A 76 1.96 -27.94 -8.99
C THR A 76 3.42 -28.26 -8.69
N LEU A 77 4.32 -27.27 -8.81
CA LEU A 77 5.74 -27.46 -8.52
C LEU A 77 5.99 -27.75 -7.04
N ALA A 78 5.41 -26.95 -6.14
CA ALA A 78 5.66 -27.04 -4.71
C ALA A 78 4.97 -28.24 -4.05
N HIS A 79 3.90 -28.79 -4.64
CA HIS A 79 3.18 -29.95 -4.10
C HIS A 79 3.51 -31.26 -4.80
N ASP A 80 4.51 -31.27 -5.69
CA ASP A 80 4.99 -32.49 -6.35
C ASP A 80 5.96 -33.25 -5.45
N GLY A 81 5.66 -34.51 -5.15
CA GLY A 81 6.45 -35.35 -4.23
C GLY A 81 6.73 -34.65 -2.90
N ASP A 82 8.01 -34.60 -2.51
CA ASP A 82 8.46 -33.97 -1.27
C ASP A 82 8.96 -32.52 -1.48
N ASN A 83 8.63 -31.89 -2.62
CA ASN A 83 9.10 -30.53 -2.95
C ASN A 83 8.62 -29.46 -1.96
N MET A 84 7.50 -29.66 -1.26
CA MET A 84 7.05 -28.69 -0.25
C MET A 84 8.07 -28.61 0.89
N GLU A 85 8.56 -29.75 1.35
CA GLU A 85 9.57 -29.79 2.41
C GLU A 85 10.89 -29.19 1.94
N ARG A 86 11.32 -29.52 0.71
CA ARG A 86 12.51 -28.93 0.09
C ARG A 86 12.42 -27.42 -0.07
N PHE A 87 11.26 -26.94 -0.53
CA PHE A 87 10.95 -25.51 -0.63
C PHE A 87 11.08 -24.86 0.74
N ILE A 88 10.45 -25.41 1.78
CA ILE A 88 10.53 -24.88 3.16
C ILE A 88 11.98 -24.80 3.64
N VAL A 89 12.82 -25.80 3.35
CA VAL A 89 14.24 -25.84 3.72
C VAL A 89 15.03 -24.74 3.02
N GLY A 90 15.01 -24.69 1.68
CA GLY A 90 15.77 -23.70 0.92
C GLY A 90 15.29 -22.27 1.14
N ARG A 91 13.97 -22.09 1.26
CA ARG A 91 13.34 -20.80 1.60
C ARG A 91 13.77 -20.29 2.97
N GLN A 92 13.96 -21.16 3.96
CA GLN A 92 14.37 -20.72 5.29
C GLN A 92 15.75 -20.08 5.27
N PHE A 93 16.70 -20.68 4.54
CA PHE A 93 18.02 -20.05 4.34
C PHE A 93 17.87 -18.69 3.64
N LEU A 94 17.04 -18.61 2.61
CA LEU A 94 16.81 -17.38 1.87
C LEU A 94 16.20 -16.26 2.75
N VAL A 95 15.30 -16.59 3.66
CA VAL A 95 14.73 -15.63 4.63
C VAL A 95 15.81 -15.13 5.58
N VAL A 96 16.58 -16.04 6.19
CA VAL A 96 17.64 -15.67 7.14
C VAL A 96 18.74 -14.87 6.43
N LEU A 97 19.17 -15.31 5.25
CA LEU A 97 20.15 -14.61 4.43
C LEU A 97 19.69 -13.18 4.11
N GLN A 98 18.44 -13.01 3.68
CA GLN A 98 17.89 -11.67 3.42
C GLN A 98 17.89 -10.79 4.67
N ILE A 99 17.52 -11.31 5.84
CA ILE A 99 17.58 -10.53 7.10
C ILE A 99 19.01 -10.06 7.39
N PHE A 100 20.02 -10.92 7.19
CA PHE A 100 21.42 -10.55 7.39
C PHE A 100 21.89 -9.49 6.38
N VAL A 101 21.51 -9.61 5.10
CA VAL A 101 21.88 -8.61 4.08
C VAL A 101 21.11 -7.30 4.28
N ILE A 102 19.83 -7.35 4.69
CA ILE A 102 19.07 -6.16 5.08
C ILE A 102 19.75 -5.46 6.26
N ASN A 103 20.18 -6.23 7.28
CA ASN A 103 20.95 -5.71 8.40
C ASN A 103 22.27 -5.08 7.92
N LEU A 104 23.01 -5.74 7.01
CA LEU A 104 24.21 -5.17 6.41
C LEU A 104 23.93 -3.85 5.67
N CYS A 105 22.80 -3.73 4.98
CA CYS A 105 22.44 -2.51 4.27
C CYS A 105 22.15 -1.33 5.20
N GLY A 106 21.38 -1.56 6.27
CA GLY A 106 20.76 -0.48 7.04
C GLY A 106 21.10 -0.41 8.54
N ALA A 107 21.88 -1.34 9.09
CA ALA A 107 22.33 -1.27 10.48
C ALA A 107 23.22 -0.05 10.66
N ALA A 108 22.87 0.80 11.61
CA ALA A 108 23.65 2.00 11.94
C ALA A 108 24.99 1.61 12.57
N ILE A 109 26.04 2.33 12.16
CA ILE A 109 27.39 2.20 12.73
C ILE A 109 27.47 2.87 14.11
N GLY A 110 28.53 2.60 14.86
CA GLY A 110 28.77 3.24 16.15
C GLY A 110 28.79 4.77 16.04
N GLY A 111 28.04 5.46 16.92
CA GLY A 111 27.99 6.93 16.92
C GLY A 111 27.16 7.58 15.81
N ALA A 112 26.41 6.80 15.01
CA ALA A 112 25.55 7.35 13.97
C ALA A 112 24.53 8.37 14.53
N SER A 113 24.51 9.55 13.92
CA SER A 113 23.61 10.65 14.23
C SER A 113 22.98 11.17 12.94
N VAL A 114 21.68 10.93 12.81
CA VAL A 114 20.86 11.41 11.68
C VAL A 114 19.66 12.15 12.20
N LEU A 115 19.13 13.07 11.38
CA LEU A 115 17.89 13.82 11.66
C LEU A 115 17.91 14.63 12.96
N ASN A 116 19.10 14.89 13.52
CA ASN A 116 19.32 15.64 14.75
C ASN A 116 18.50 15.12 15.95
N PHE A 117 18.48 13.79 16.12
CA PHE A 117 17.78 13.13 17.23
C PHE A 117 18.45 13.39 18.58
N ASN A 118 17.63 13.37 19.63
CA ASN A 118 18.15 13.31 21.00
C ASN A 118 18.73 11.92 21.31
N ASP A 119 19.57 11.84 22.35
CA ASP A 119 20.32 10.63 22.70
C ASP A 119 19.41 9.41 22.91
N LEU A 120 18.27 9.59 23.57
CA LEU A 120 17.31 8.51 23.81
C LEU A 120 16.75 7.95 22.49
N THR A 121 16.36 8.83 21.56
CA THR A 121 15.80 8.43 20.27
C THR A 121 16.85 7.74 19.41
N SER A 122 18.06 8.29 19.35
CA SER A 122 19.20 7.68 18.65
C SER A 122 19.53 6.29 19.23
N THR A 123 19.55 6.16 20.56
CA THR A 123 19.86 4.89 21.22
C THR A 123 18.82 3.82 20.88
N ILE A 124 17.53 4.15 20.97
CA ILE A 124 16.46 3.18 20.70
C ILE A 124 16.39 2.82 19.22
N PHE A 125 16.31 3.81 18.33
CA PHE A 125 15.95 3.57 16.93
C PHE A 125 17.15 3.30 16.01
N LEU A 126 18.30 3.93 16.27
CA LEU A 126 19.53 3.73 15.49
C LEU A 126 20.43 2.68 16.12
N ALA A 127 20.95 2.94 17.33
CA ALA A 127 21.97 2.09 17.95
C ALA A 127 21.45 0.66 18.20
N ASN A 128 20.25 0.53 18.78
CA ASN A 128 19.60 -0.77 19.00
C ASN A 128 18.90 -1.33 17.76
N GLY A 129 18.87 -0.60 16.64
CA GLY A 129 18.31 -1.07 15.37
C GLY A 129 16.78 -1.24 15.35
N VAL A 130 16.04 -0.66 16.31
CA VAL A 130 14.56 -0.80 16.35
C VAL A 130 13.91 -0.28 15.07
N ALA A 131 14.44 0.80 14.46
CA ALA A 131 13.91 1.30 13.19
C ALA A 131 14.06 0.29 12.04
N MET A 132 15.19 -0.42 11.99
CA MET A 132 15.45 -1.47 11.01
C MET A 132 14.53 -2.67 11.21
N ILE A 133 14.40 -3.12 12.46
CA ILE A 133 13.54 -4.25 12.85
C ILE A 133 12.09 -3.96 12.46
N LEU A 134 11.55 -2.80 12.85
CA LEU A 134 10.15 -2.45 12.55
C LEU A 134 9.91 -2.25 11.05
N THR A 135 10.85 -1.63 10.33
CA THR A 135 10.77 -1.51 8.87
C THR A 135 10.69 -2.88 8.21
N THR A 136 11.57 -3.80 8.60
CA THR A 136 11.66 -5.15 8.02
C THR A 136 10.43 -5.99 8.35
N ILE A 137 9.95 -5.94 9.59
CA ILE A 137 8.80 -6.74 10.03
C ILE A 137 7.50 -6.25 9.39
N VAL A 138 7.25 -4.94 9.42
CA VAL A 138 5.98 -4.39 8.94
C VAL A 138 5.91 -4.45 7.42
N LEU A 139 6.93 -3.96 6.71
CA LEU A 139 6.92 -3.90 5.24
C LEU A 139 7.35 -5.22 4.61
N GLY A 140 8.37 -5.85 5.17
CA GLY A 140 9.01 -7.02 4.59
C GLY A 140 8.39 -8.36 4.98
N GLN A 141 7.43 -8.43 5.89
CA GLN A 141 6.87 -9.72 6.32
C GLN A 141 5.35 -9.64 6.57
N LEU A 142 4.93 -8.87 7.57
CA LEU A 142 3.56 -8.90 8.07
C LEU A 142 2.51 -8.41 7.07
N THR A 143 2.79 -7.33 6.34
CA THR A 143 1.84 -6.78 5.35
C THR A 143 1.44 -7.84 4.31
N SER A 144 2.42 -8.59 3.81
CA SER A 144 2.17 -9.66 2.84
C SER A 144 1.55 -10.91 3.47
N GLN A 145 1.95 -11.30 4.68
CA GLN A 145 1.34 -12.43 5.39
C GLN A 145 -0.15 -12.21 5.66
N VAL A 146 -0.56 -10.98 6.02
CA VAL A 146 -1.97 -10.62 6.21
C VAL A 146 -2.77 -10.83 4.93
N ASN A 147 -2.26 -10.39 3.79
CA ASN A 147 -2.96 -10.55 2.52
C ASN A 147 -2.96 -12.00 2.03
N ALA A 148 -1.83 -12.68 2.17
CA ALA A 148 -1.68 -14.07 1.75
C ALA A 148 -2.49 -15.05 2.63
N ALA A 149 -2.91 -14.67 3.83
CA ALA A 149 -3.73 -15.53 4.68
C ALA A 149 -5.16 -15.72 4.14
N ASP A 150 -5.72 -14.70 3.49
CA ASP A 150 -7.10 -14.72 2.99
C ASP A 150 -7.19 -14.79 1.46
N CYS A 151 -6.16 -14.31 0.75
CA CYS A 151 -6.14 -14.16 -0.70
C CYS A 151 -4.96 -14.96 -1.30
N MET A 152 -4.80 -16.24 -0.91
CA MET A 152 -3.66 -17.08 -1.26
C MET A 152 -3.47 -17.19 -2.77
N LEU A 153 -4.55 -17.43 -3.51
CA LEU A 153 -4.51 -17.62 -4.96
C LEU A 153 -4.06 -16.35 -5.67
N ASP A 154 -4.68 -15.22 -5.37
CA ASP A 154 -4.35 -13.93 -5.96
C ASP A 154 -2.91 -13.51 -5.59
N PHE A 155 -2.48 -13.77 -4.35
CA PHE A 155 -1.16 -13.39 -3.86
C PHE A 155 -0.02 -14.10 -4.61
N ILE A 156 -0.11 -15.42 -4.82
CA ILE A 156 0.96 -16.19 -5.50
C ILE A 156 0.86 -16.19 -7.02
N ASN A 157 -0.15 -15.52 -7.61
CA ASN A 157 -0.37 -15.49 -9.05
C ASN A 157 0.57 -14.50 -9.77
N ASN A 158 1.87 -14.56 -9.47
CA ASN A 158 2.87 -13.67 -10.04
C ASN A 158 4.19 -14.41 -10.33
N TYR A 159 4.90 -13.98 -11.37
CA TYR A 159 6.13 -14.64 -11.82
C TYR A 159 7.26 -14.56 -10.80
N PHE A 160 7.28 -13.54 -9.96
CA PHE A 160 8.33 -13.38 -8.95
C PHE A 160 8.18 -14.40 -7.81
N MET A 161 6.96 -14.79 -7.47
CA MET A 161 6.70 -15.90 -6.55
C MET A 161 7.17 -17.22 -7.17
N LEU A 162 6.85 -17.46 -8.45
CA LEU A 162 7.32 -18.66 -9.15
C LEU A 162 8.84 -18.74 -9.20
N PHE A 163 9.51 -17.63 -9.50
CA PHE A 163 10.97 -17.50 -9.42
C PHE A 163 11.48 -17.83 -8.01
N SER A 164 10.85 -17.29 -6.97
CA SER A 164 11.24 -17.52 -5.58
C SER A 164 11.09 -18.99 -5.18
N THR A 165 10.07 -19.69 -5.68
CA THR A 165 9.90 -21.14 -5.50
C THR A 165 11.04 -21.92 -6.14
N TYR A 166 11.37 -21.64 -7.41
CA TYR A 166 12.52 -22.28 -8.08
C TYR A 166 13.84 -21.99 -7.37
N PHE A 167 14.06 -20.75 -6.97
CA PHE A 167 15.29 -20.34 -6.29
C PHE A 167 15.43 -21.05 -4.94
N SER A 168 14.33 -21.21 -4.20
CA SER A 168 14.32 -21.96 -2.94
C SER A 168 14.64 -23.44 -3.16
N LEU A 169 14.05 -24.08 -4.19
CA LEU A 169 14.38 -25.46 -4.55
C LEU A 169 15.84 -25.61 -5.00
N ALA A 170 16.39 -24.62 -5.72
CA ALA A 170 17.79 -24.63 -6.14
C ALA A 170 18.75 -24.51 -4.95
N ILE A 171 18.41 -23.70 -3.93
CA ILE A 171 19.19 -23.61 -2.68
C ILE A 171 19.21 -24.96 -1.97
N GLU A 172 18.07 -25.63 -1.83
CA GLU A 172 18.03 -26.96 -1.22
C GLU A 172 18.88 -27.95 -2.03
N ALA A 173 18.70 -27.98 -3.36
CA ALA A 173 19.44 -28.86 -4.25
C ALA A 173 20.97 -28.64 -4.23
N SER A 174 21.45 -27.46 -3.83
CA SER A 174 22.88 -27.17 -3.66
C SER A 174 23.56 -28.06 -2.61
N GLY A 175 22.80 -28.60 -1.66
CA GLY A 175 23.33 -29.38 -0.55
C GLY A 175 23.72 -28.57 0.67
N LEU A 176 23.72 -27.23 0.62
CA LEU A 176 24.19 -26.36 1.70
C LEU A 176 23.54 -26.65 3.07
N LEU A 177 22.27 -27.09 3.06
CA LEU A 177 21.44 -27.24 4.26
C LEU A 177 21.19 -28.70 4.68
N HIS A 178 21.81 -29.66 3.99
CA HIS A 178 21.53 -31.10 4.16
C HIS A 178 21.90 -31.66 5.55
N ALA A 179 22.69 -30.95 6.36
CA ALA A 179 22.95 -31.32 7.75
C ALA A 179 21.63 -31.43 8.56
N ALA A 180 20.59 -30.68 8.19
CA ALA A 180 19.28 -30.78 8.82
C ALA A 180 18.61 -32.15 8.58
N TYR A 181 18.75 -32.74 7.39
CA TYR A 181 18.24 -34.07 7.07
C TYR A 181 19.00 -35.18 7.81
N LEU A 182 20.30 -34.99 8.09
CA LEU A 182 21.02 -35.92 8.96
C LEU A 182 20.40 -35.98 10.35
N VAL A 183 20.04 -34.81 10.91
CA VAL A 183 19.35 -34.75 12.21
C VAL A 183 17.98 -35.42 12.14
N GLN A 184 17.25 -35.29 11.02
CA GLN A 184 16.02 -36.05 10.79
C GLN A 184 16.23 -37.57 10.85
N ASN A 185 17.26 -38.07 10.15
CA ASN A 185 17.57 -39.49 10.12
C ASN A 185 17.93 -40.01 11.53
N VAL A 186 18.74 -39.26 12.28
CA VAL A 186 19.07 -39.59 13.67
C VAL A 186 17.82 -39.59 14.55
N ALA A 187 16.95 -38.58 14.42
CA ALA A 187 15.71 -38.50 15.18
C ALA A 187 14.74 -39.66 14.86
N SER A 188 14.63 -40.05 13.59
CA SER A 188 13.87 -41.21 13.14
C SER A 188 14.41 -42.50 13.75
N LEU A 189 15.73 -42.69 13.74
CA LEU A 189 16.39 -43.85 14.37
C LEU A 189 16.14 -43.91 15.88
N VAL A 190 16.26 -42.79 16.59
CA VAL A 190 16.07 -42.72 18.05
C VAL A 190 14.61 -42.92 18.45
N SER A 191 13.68 -42.37 17.66
CA SER A 191 12.24 -42.48 17.94
C SER A 191 11.59 -43.78 17.46
N GLY A 192 12.27 -44.53 16.60
CA GLY A 192 11.75 -45.75 15.96
C GLY A 192 10.62 -45.50 14.96
N LYS A 193 10.35 -44.24 14.57
CA LYS A 193 9.32 -43.91 13.57
C LYS A 193 9.96 -43.69 12.19
N PRO A 194 9.50 -44.37 11.13
CA PRO A 194 10.02 -44.17 9.78
C PRO A 194 9.68 -42.78 9.26
N ILE A 195 10.53 -42.24 8.38
CA ILE A 195 10.27 -40.99 7.67
C ILE A 195 9.27 -41.29 6.55
N GLU A 196 8.11 -40.63 6.58
CA GLU A 196 7.14 -40.70 5.48
C GLU A 196 7.68 -39.90 4.29
N THR A 197 7.67 -40.50 3.10
CA THR A 197 8.12 -39.87 1.85
C THR A 197 7.16 -40.24 0.74
N ASN A 198 6.89 -39.29 -0.16
CA ASN A 198 6.06 -39.51 -1.34
C ASN A 198 6.91 -39.90 -2.56
N GLU A 199 8.22 -40.11 -2.39
CA GLU A 199 9.16 -40.42 -3.46
C GLU A 199 9.64 -41.89 -3.41
N PRO A 200 10.02 -42.46 -4.57
CA PRO A 200 10.59 -43.80 -4.61
C PRO A 200 11.94 -43.84 -3.85
N PRO A 201 12.35 -45.03 -3.35
CA PRO A 201 13.66 -45.20 -2.72
C PRO A 201 14.80 -44.70 -3.61
N ARG A 202 15.74 -43.97 -3.01
CA ARG A 202 16.90 -43.42 -3.72
C ARG A 202 17.72 -44.54 -4.35
N ASP A 203 18.11 -44.35 -5.62
CA ASP A 203 19.03 -45.24 -6.31
C ASP A 203 20.47 -45.09 -5.80
N GLY A 204 21.39 -45.94 -6.26
CA GLY A 204 22.78 -45.94 -5.77
C GLY A 204 23.50 -44.60 -5.96
N VAL A 205 23.28 -43.95 -7.10
CA VAL A 205 23.88 -42.64 -7.42
C VAL A 205 23.21 -41.54 -6.60
N GLY A 206 21.89 -41.53 -6.50
CA GLY A 206 21.13 -40.57 -5.70
C GLY A 206 21.49 -40.65 -4.21
N ASN A 207 21.70 -41.85 -3.68
CA ASN A 207 22.16 -42.03 -2.30
C ASN A 207 23.58 -41.48 -2.09
N LEU A 208 24.52 -41.73 -3.01
CA LEU A 208 25.88 -41.18 -2.94
C LEU A 208 25.87 -39.64 -2.97
N LEU A 209 25.09 -39.05 -3.89
CA LEU A 209 24.94 -37.60 -4.00
C LEU A 209 24.31 -36.99 -2.74
N PHE A 210 23.30 -37.65 -2.16
CA PHE A 210 22.68 -37.23 -0.91
C PHE A 210 23.71 -37.16 0.23
N TRP A 211 24.46 -38.23 0.47
CA TRP A 211 25.47 -38.27 1.53
C TRP A 211 26.65 -37.33 1.28
N GLY A 212 27.06 -37.16 0.01
CA GLY A 212 28.05 -36.15 -0.37
C GLY A 212 27.61 -34.73 0.00
N ARG A 213 26.34 -34.38 -0.27
CA ARG A 213 25.75 -33.09 0.14
C ARG A 213 25.64 -32.95 1.66
N VAL A 214 25.31 -34.03 2.39
CA VAL A 214 25.31 -34.03 3.86
C VAL A 214 26.71 -33.73 4.39
N LEU A 215 27.75 -34.40 3.88
CA LEU A 215 29.13 -34.15 4.28
C LEU A 215 29.58 -32.72 3.98
N PHE A 216 29.24 -32.20 2.79
CA PHE A 216 29.49 -30.80 2.43
C PHE A 216 28.80 -29.83 3.40
N SER A 217 27.51 -30.03 3.69
CA SER A 217 26.76 -29.21 4.64
C SER A 217 27.37 -29.22 6.04
N LEU A 218 27.79 -30.38 6.54
CA LEU A 218 28.46 -30.51 7.84
C LEU A 218 29.81 -29.79 7.86
N ALA A 219 30.59 -29.85 6.78
CA ALA A 219 31.86 -29.15 6.68
C ALA A 219 31.64 -27.62 6.72
N VAL A 220 30.67 -27.11 5.94
CA VAL A 220 30.31 -25.69 5.94
C VAL A 220 29.77 -25.25 7.30
N LEU A 221 28.88 -26.03 7.93
CA LEU A 221 28.37 -25.73 9.28
C LEU A 221 29.50 -25.71 10.32
N GLY A 222 30.39 -26.71 10.30
CA GLY A 222 31.52 -26.79 11.22
C GLY A 222 32.48 -25.62 11.07
N PHE A 223 32.78 -25.23 9.82
CA PHE A 223 33.60 -24.05 9.53
C PHE A 223 32.91 -22.76 10.00
N SER A 224 31.63 -22.57 9.69
CA SER A 224 30.88 -21.39 10.14
C SER A 224 30.83 -21.28 11.66
N LEU A 225 30.64 -22.39 12.38
CA LEU A 225 30.68 -22.41 13.85
C LEU A 225 32.06 -22.04 14.37
N ALA A 226 33.14 -22.56 13.78
CA ALA A 226 34.50 -22.24 14.20
C ALA A 226 34.79 -20.73 14.08
N VAL A 227 34.42 -20.11 12.96
CA VAL A 227 34.58 -18.66 12.75
C VAL A 227 33.74 -17.84 13.72
N VAL A 228 32.47 -18.22 13.91
CA VAL A 228 31.57 -17.56 14.85
C VAL A 228 32.10 -17.61 16.28
N PHE A 229 32.54 -18.79 16.74
CA PHE A 229 33.08 -18.93 18.10
C PHE A 229 34.41 -18.20 18.26
N ASP A 230 35.30 -18.23 17.26
CA ASP A 230 36.55 -17.46 17.28
C ASP A 230 36.28 -15.96 17.45
N ALA A 231 35.37 -15.40 16.66
CA ALA A 231 34.96 -14.01 16.77
C ALA A 231 34.32 -13.68 18.14
N LEU A 232 33.46 -14.55 18.65
CA LEU A 232 32.83 -14.39 19.97
C LEU A 232 33.85 -14.41 21.10
N PHE A 233 34.78 -15.38 21.12
CA PHE A 233 35.79 -15.49 22.17
C PHE A 233 36.75 -14.32 22.19
N LYS A 234 37.07 -13.77 21.02
CA LYS A 234 37.93 -12.59 20.87
C LYS A 234 37.20 -11.26 21.11
N GLY A 235 35.88 -11.27 21.28
CA GLY A 235 35.09 -10.05 21.48
C GLY A 235 34.94 -9.21 20.21
N TRP A 236 35.25 -9.76 19.03
CA TRP A 236 35.24 -9.05 17.75
C TRP A 236 33.83 -8.82 17.19
N THR A 237 32.79 -9.31 17.84
CA THR A 237 31.40 -9.25 17.34
C THR A 237 30.76 -7.86 17.53
N GLY A 238 29.72 -7.55 16.77
CA GLY A 238 28.90 -6.33 16.93
C GLY A 238 28.03 -6.27 18.19
N MET A 239 28.37 -7.03 19.23
CA MET A 239 27.70 -7.04 20.52
C MET A 239 27.84 -5.68 21.23
N TRP A 240 26.85 -5.30 22.04
CA TRP A 240 26.88 -4.03 22.77
C TRP A 240 28.11 -3.90 23.68
N GLU A 241 28.65 -2.68 23.74
CA GLU A 241 29.72 -2.34 24.67
C GLU A 241 29.35 -2.72 26.10
N GLY A 242 30.29 -3.35 26.80
CA GLY A 242 30.11 -3.80 28.19
C GLY A 242 29.54 -5.21 28.35
N VAL A 243 29.15 -5.92 27.28
CA VAL A 243 28.77 -7.34 27.36
C VAL A 243 30.03 -8.22 27.27
N PRO A 244 30.35 -9.03 28.31
CA PRO A 244 31.52 -9.91 28.25
C PRO A 244 31.37 -10.99 27.16
N PRO A 245 32.48 -11.42 26.51
CA PRO A 245 32.47 -12.50 25.49
C PRO A 245 31.71 -13.76 25.90
N VAL A 246 31.87 -14.20 27.15
CA VAL A 246 31.18 -15.38 27.68
C VAL A 246 29.67 -15.17 27.74
N ALA A 247 29.21 -13.99 28.14
CA ALA A 247 27.79 -13.66 28.17
C ALA A 247 27.19 -13.64 26.76
N ALA A 248 27.94 -13.15 25.77
CA ALA A 248 27.54 -13.15 24.37
C ALA A 248 27.26 -14.56 23.84
N ILE A 249 28.08 -15.55 24.22
CA ILE A 249 27.89 -16.96 23.87
C ILE A 249 26.59 -17.51 24.45
N PHE A 250 26.30 -17.23 25.72
CA PHE A 250 25.03 -17.68 26.33
C PHE A 250 23.82 -17.01 25.68
N ILE A 251 23.91 -15.71 25.38
CA ILE A 251 22.86 -14.97 24.69
C ILE A 251 22.56 -15.61 23.35
N ILE A 252 23.57 -15.88 22.52
CA ILE A 252 23.33 -16.44 21.19
C ILE A 252 22.72 -17.85 21.26
N ILE A 253 23.15 -18.69 22.20
CA ILE A 253 22.57 -20.03 22.40
C ILE A 253 21.09 -19.91 22.78
N ILE A 254 20.75 -19.03 23.72
CA ILE A 254 19.35 -18.79 24.14
C ILE A 254 18.52 -18.24 22.98
N VAL A 255 19.04 -17.27 22.24
CA VAL A 255 18.39 -16.68 21.07
C VAL A 255 18.08 -17.75 20.02
N LEU A 256 19.07 -18.56 19.63
CA LEU A 256 18.89 -19.64 18.65
C LEU A 256 17.88 -20.70 19.12
N MET A 257 17.88 -21.06 20.42
CA MET A 257 16.88 -21.98 20.97
C MET A 257 15.47 -21.40 20.90
N ILE A 258 15.27 -20.13 21.27
CA ILE A 258 13.94 -19.50 21.23
C ILE A 258 13.47 -19.39 19.78
N VAL A 259 14.32 -18.90 18.87
CA VAL A 259 14.02 -18.86 17.43
C VAL A 259 13.60 -20.24 16.92
N GLY A 260 14.36 -21.28 17.28
CA GLY A 260 14.07 -22.66 16.93
C GLY A 260 12.72 -23.13 17.41
N VAL A 261 12.41 -22.91 18.68
CA VAL A 261 11.12 -23.28 19.25
C VAL A 261 9.98 -22.56 18.53
N MET A 262 10.13 -21.27 18.20
CA MET A 262 9.10 -20.50 17.49
C MET A 262 8.89 -20.94 16.04
N GLU A 263 9.96 -21.34 15.36
CA GLU A 263 9.90 -21.85 13.99
C GLU A 263 9.31 -23.26 13.95
N GLY A 264 9.69 -24.13 14.87
CA GLY A 264 9.07 -25.45 15.04
C GLY A 264 7.59 -25.35 15.41
N MET A 265 7.23 -24.44 16.32
CA MET A 265 5.86 -24.26 16.78
C MET A 265 4.88 -23.89 15.66
N GLN A 266 5.29 -23.07 14.70
CA GLN A 266 4.45 -22.73 13.55
C GLN A 266 4.08 -23.99 12.75
N ILE A 267 5.07 -24.84 12.47
CA ILE A 267 4.87 -26.09 11.71
C ILE A 267 4.01 -27.08 12.52
N ALA A 268 4.32 -27.25 13.82
CA ALA A 268 3.54 -28.13 14.69
C ALA A 268 2.08 -27.68 14.80
N ALA A 269 1.82 -26.38 14.87
CA ALA A 269 0.46 -25.84 14.90
C ALA A 269 -0.35 -26.23 13.65
N PHE A 270 0.22 -26.07 12.45
CA PHE A 270 -0.45 -26.48 11.21
C PHE A 270 -0.64 -27.98 11.09
N ALA A 271 0.31 -28.78 11.57
CA ALA A 271 0.19 -30.24 11.59
C ALA A 271 -0.96 -30.69 12.50
N VAL A 272 -1.12 -30.10 13.69
CA VAL A 272 -2.20 -30.45 14.62
C VAL A 272 -3.58 -30.05 14.13
N VAL A 273 -3.71 -29.00 13.30
CA VAL A 273 -5.02 -28.65 12.67
C VAL A 273 -5.59 -29.81 11.86
N LYS A 274 -4.75 -30.71 11.36
CA LYS A 274 -5.17 -31.88 10.56
C LYS A 274 -5.53 -33.10 11.42
N LEU A 275 -5.32 -33.06 12.74
CA LEU A 275 -5.62 -34.17 13.65
C LEU A 275 -6.98 -33.99 14.31
N ASP A 276 -7.69 -35.09 14.58
CA ASP A 276 -8.91 -35.03 15.38
C ASP A 276 -8.57 -34.71 16.84
N ALA A 277 -9.19 -33.65 17.36
CA ALA A 277 -9.01 -33.21 18.75
C ALA A 277 -9.39 -34.29 19.77
N ALA A 278 -10.33 -35.19 19.44
CA ALA A 278 -10.72 -36.28 20.32
C ALA A 278 -9.58 -37.29 20.54
N GLU A 279 -8.70 -37.45 19.54
CA GLU A 279 -7.67 -38.49 19.52
C GLU A 279 -6.50 -38.21 20.47
N TYR A 280 -6.08 -36.95 20.59
CA TYR A 280 -4.89 -36.58 21.37
C TYR A 280 -5.17 -35.88 22.70
N ARG A 281 -6.40 -35.38 22.94
CA ARG A 281 -6.73 -34.62 24.15
C ARG A 281 -6.59 -35.42 25.45
N HIS A 282 -6.86 -36.73 25.39
CA HIS A 282 -6.77 -37.61 26.56
C HIS A 282 -5.33 -38.02 26.90
N THR A 283 -4.48 -38.15 25.89
CA THR A 283 -3.07 -38.57 26.00
C THR A 283 -2.10 -37.41 26.19
N HIS A 284 -2.36 -36.24 25.60
CA HIS A 284 -1.46 -35.08 25.62
C HIS A 284 -2.13 -33.82 26.19
N LYS A 285 -2.32 -33.79 27.52
CA LYS A 285 -3.00 -32.67 28.23
C LYS A 285 -2.36 -31.29 28.00
N ILE A 286 -1.03 -31.22 27.95
CA ILE A 286 -0.30 -29.95 27.73
C ILE A 286 -0.46 -29.47 26.30
N ALA A 287 -0.33 -30.37 25.32
CA ALA A 287 -0.56 -30.05 23.92
C ALA A 287 -2.01 -29.57 23.70
N ALA A 288 -2.99 -30.23 24.33
CA ALA A 288 -4.38 -29.80 24.32
C ALA A 288 -4.55 -28.37 24.86
N ALA A 289 -3.96 -28.03 26.01
CA ALA A 289 -4.02 -26.68 26.56
C ALA A 289 -3.36 -25.61 25.65
N ASN A 290 -2.26 -25.98 24.99
CA ASN A 290 -1.60 -25.12 24.01
C ASN A 290 -2.48 -24.91 22.77
N CYS A 291 -3.09 -25.97 22.24
CA CYS A 291 -4.05 -25.88 21.13
C CYS A 291 -5.29 -25.06 21.50
N ASP A 292 -5.85 -25.27 22.69
CA ASP A 292 -7.01 -24.52 23.17
C ASP A 292 -6.68 -23.03 23.30
N LEU A 293 -5.47 -22.67 23.76
CA LEU A 293 -5.03 -21.27 23.78
C LEU A 293 -4.84 -20.71 22.37
N LEU A 294 -4.20 -21.46 21.49
CA LEU A 294 -3.83 -21.03 20.15
C LEU A 294 -5.04 -20.86 19.22
N PHE A 295 -6.01 -21.78 19.26
CA PHE A 295 -7.18 -21.80 18.39
C PHE A 295 -8.42 -21.10 19.00
N ARG A 296 -8.30 -20.47 20.17
CA ARG A 296 -9.40 -19.71 20.77
C ARG A 296 -9.67 -18.41 20.00
N GLY A 297 -10.84 -18.32 19.37
CA GLY A 297 -11.26 -17.10 18.66
C GLY A 297 -10.26 -16.72 17.56
N SER A 298 -9.77 -15.49 17.57
CA SER A 298 -8.78 -15.00 16.60
C SER A 298 -7.32 -15.18 17.04
N ASN A 299 -7.05 -15.98 18.08
CA ASN A 299 -5.70 -16.11 18.65
C ASN A 299 -4.65 -16.67 17.68
N LEU A 300 -5.02 -17.54 16.74
CA LEU A 300 -4.06 -18.10 15.78
C LEU A 300 -3.41 -17.00 14.93
N GLY A 301 -4.23 -16.13 14.33
CA GLY A 301 -3.73 -15.00 13.55
C GLY A 301 -2.93 -14.01 14.40
N ARG A 302 -3.38 -13.72 15.62
CA ARG A 302 -2.66 -12.84 16.56
C ARG A 302 -1.32 -13.42 16.98
N PHE A 303 -1.28 -14.73 17.22
CA PHE A 303 -0.07 -15.47 17.51
C PHE A 303 0.90 -15.41 16.33
N LEU A 304 0.46 -15.66 15.08
CA LEU A 304 1.33 -15.63 13.91
C LEU A 304 2.02 -14.26 13.76
N ILE A 305 1.30 -13.16 14.01
CA ILE A 305 1.86 -11.80 13.98
C ILE A 305 2.84 -11.58 15.13
N GLY A 306 2.41 -11.84 16.37
CA GLY A 306 3.28 -11.65 17.55
C GLY A 306 4.54 -12.51 17.49
N ARG A 307 4.42 -13.73 16.94
CA ARG A 307 5.51 -14.65 16.65
C ARG A 307 6.48 -14.04 15.65
N GLN A 308 5.97 -13.47 14.55
CA GLN A 308 6.83 -12.84 13.55
C GLN A 308 7.62 -11.67 14.14
N VAL A 309 6.97 -10.86 15.00
CA VAL A 309 7.64 -9.77 15.71
C VAL A 309 8.80 -10.30 16.55
N PHE A 310 8.54 -11.34 17.34
CA PHE A 310 9.53 -11.90 18.24
C PHE A 310 10.68 -12.61 17.50
N VAL A 311 10.37 -13.50 16.54
CA VAL A 311 11.38 -14.20 15.74
C VAL A 311 12.25 -13.22 14.99
N CYS A 312 11.67 -12.24 14.29
CA CYS A 312 12.46 -11.32 13.49
C CYS A 312 13.35 -10.44 14.37
N THR A 313 12.87 -9.98 15.53
CA THR A 313 13.70 -9.26 16.51
C THR A 313 14.89 -10.11 16.96
N LEU A 314 14.65 -11.39 17.29
CA LEU A 314 15.71 -12.33 17.68
C LEU A 314 16.69 -12.62 16.52
N MET A 315 16.21 -12.66 15.28
CA MET A 315 17.07 -12.82 14.09
C MET A 315 17.98 -11.61 13.88
N PHE A 316 17.50 -10.39 14.12
CA PHE A 316 18.35 -9.19 14.06
C PHE A 316 19.38 -9.17 15.20
N VAL A 317 18.99 -9.57 16.41
CA VAL A 317 19.93 -9.74 17.52
C VAL A 317 21.00 -10.78 17.15
N ALA A 318 20.59 -11.93 16.60
CA ALA A 318 21.50 -12.97 16.14
C ALA A 318 22.43 -12.45 15.03
N ALA A 319 21.91 -11.76 14.01
CA ALA A 319 22.71 -11.17 12.95
C ALA A 319 23.78 -10.24 13.51
N ARG A 320 23.43 -9.40 14.49
CA ARG A 320 24.38 -8.50 15.15
C ARG A 320 25.44 -9.24 15.96
N CYS A 321 25.08 -10.35 16.61
CA CYS A 321 26.02 -11.20 17.34
C CYS A 321 26.99 -11.95 16.41
N PHE A 322 26.62 -12.19 15.15
CA PHE A 322 27.45 -12.91 14.19
C PHE A 322 28.25 -12.00 13.25
N SER A 323 27.84 -10.74 13.09
CA SER A 323 28.63 -9.74 12.36
C SER A 323 29.85 -9.32 13.18
N ILE A 324 30.98 -9.13 12.50
CA ILE A 324 32.23 -8.67 13.12
C ILE A 324 32.29 -7.14 13.07
N ASN A 325 32.62 -6.53 14.21
CA ASN A 325 32.87 -5.11 14.32
C ASN A 325 34.25 -4.77 13.73
N LYS A 326 34.26 -4.12 12.56
CA LYS A 326 35.51 -3.72 11.88
C LYS A 326 36.29 -2.66 12.65
N ASP A 327 35.65 -1.93 13.55
CA ASP A 327 36.27 -0.88 14.35
C ASP A 327 37.00 -1.43 15.60
N HIS A 328 37.00 -2.76 15.79
CA HIS A 328 37.72 -3.37 16.90
C HIS A 328 39.24 -3.19 16.72
N GLU A 329 39.94 -2.80 17.77
CA GLU A 329 41.38 -2.44 17.74
C GLU A 329 42.24 -3.54 17.11
N ASP A 330 42.02 -4.79 17.47
CA ASP A 330 42.74 -5.94 16.90
C ASP A 330 42.59 -6.09 15.38
N ILE A 331 41.40 -5.78 14.84
CA ILE A 331 41.09 -5.92 13.41
C ILE A 331 41.71 -4.77 12.64
N ILE A 332 41.66 -3.54 13.19
CA ILE A 332 42.37 -2.39 12.66
C ILE A 332 43.89 -2.64 12.64
N ALA A 333 44.42 -3.33 13.66
CA ALA A 333 45.82 -3.75 13.72
C ALA A 333 46.19 -4.87 12.72
N GLY A 334 45.23 -5.37 11.93
CA GLY A 334 45.44 -6.37 10.88
C GLY A 334 45.24 -7.81 11.33
N SER A 335 44.66 -8.05 12.50
CA SER A 335 44.37 -9.42 12.96
C SER A 335 43.26 -10.04 12.11
N THR A 336 43.51 -11.25 11.63
CA THR A 336 42.55 -12.04 10.84
C THR A 336 42.13 -13.29 11.61
N SER A 337 40.89 -13.74 11.42
CA SER A 337 40.44 -15.04 11.91
C SER A 337 41.12 -16.15 11.11
N PHE A 338 41.74 -17.11 11.80
CA PHE A 338 42.46 -18.25 11.20
C PHE A 338 43.48 -17.89 10.10
N GLU A 339 44.16 -16.75 10.20
CA GLU A 339 45.13 -16.29 9.17
C GLU A 339 44.51 -16.19 7.75
N ALA A 340 43.21 -15.88 7.70
CA ALA A 340 42.48 -15.72 6.45
C ALA A 340 43.11 -14.65 5.55
N SER A 341 43.04 -14.87 4.23
CA SER A 341 43.43 -13.83 3.26
C SER A 341 42.55 -12.59 3.43
N PRO A 342 43.04 -11.38 3.08
CA PRO A 342 42.28 -10.14 3.29
C PRO A 342 40.86 -10.16 2.68
N GLY A 343 40.72 -10.67 1.45
CA GLY A 343 39.41 -10.79 0.79
C GLY A 343 38.50 -11.83 1.44
N PHE A 344 39.06 -12.92 2.00
CA PHE A 344 38.26 -13.90 2.73
C PHE A 344 37.86 -13.39 4.12
N GLN A 345 38.73 -12.63 4.78
CA GLN A 345 38.40 -11.93 6.02
C GLN A 345 37.27 -10.92 5.81
N GLU A 346 37.27 -10.19 4.68
CA GLU A 346 36.17 -9.28 4.35
C GLU A 346 34.82 -10.01 4.23
N PHE A 347 34.80 -11.19 3.60
CA PHE A 347 33.62 -12.05 3.59
C PHE A 347 33.22 -12.51 5.00
N ILE A 348 34.17 -12.94 5.83
CA ILE A 348 33.91 -13.33 7.23
C ILE A 348 33.30 -12.15 8.01
N ASN A 349 33.80 -10.94 7.79
CA ASN A 349 33.37 -9.75 8.51
C ASN A 349 31.89 -9.41 8.29
N THR A 350 31.31 -9.79 7.15
CA THR A 350 29.90 -9.57 6.85
C THR A 350 28.94 -10.27 7.84
N GLY A 351 29.39 -11.34 8.50
CA GLY A 351 28.55 -12.17 9.36
C GLY A 351 27.64 -13.15 8.60
N LEU A 352 27.77 -13.28 7.27
CA LEU A 352 26.93 -14.18 6.45
C LEU A 352 27.08 -15.66 6.83
N LEU A 353 28.21 -16.08 7.40
CA LEU A 353 28.36 -17.43 7.97
C LEU A 353 27.39 -17.69 9.14
N GLY A 354 27.04 -16.63 9.88
CA GLY A 354 26.01 -16.68 10.92
C GLY A 354 24.62 -17.00 10.37
N ALA A 355 24.32 -16.63 9.11
CA ALA A 355 23.06 -16.99 8.47
C ALA A 355 22.95 -18.52 8.26
N VAL A 356 24.06 -19.19 7.91
CA VAL A 356 24.11 -20.67 7.80
C VAL A 356 23.88 -21.32 9.16
N VAL A 357 24.60 -20.87 10.19
CA VAL A 357 24.47 -21.38 11.58
C VAL A 357 23.04 -21.21 12.08
N THR A 358 22.50 -20.00 11.94
CA THR A 358 21.12 -19.65 12.37
C THR A 358 20.09 -20.49 11.62
N THR A 359 20.26 -20.68 10.32
CA THR A 359 19.33 -21.47 9.52
C THR A 359 19.33 -22.92 9.97
N ILE A 360 20.50 -23.57 10.05
CA ILE A 360 20.56 -25.00 10.35
C ILE A 360 20.21 -25.26 11.83
N LEU A 361 20.93 -24.63 12.76
CA LEU A 361 20.77 -24.88 14.20
C LEU A 361 19.58 -24.14 14.82
N GLY A 362 19.36 -22.91 14.38
CA GLY A 362 18.31 -22.05 14.91
C GLY A 362 16.94 -22.25 14.26
N CYS A 363 16.82 -22.89 13.09
CA CYS A 363 15.53 -23.06 12.42
C CYS A 363 15.24 -24.50 11.99
N LEU A 364 16.06 -25.04 11.08
CA LEU A 364 15.71 -26.26 10.35
C LEU A 364 15.61 -27.49 11.26
N ILE A 365 16.56 -27.67 12.19
CA ILE A 365 16.52 -28.78 13.15
C ILE A 365 15.18 -28.81 13.88
N TRP A 366 14.74 -27.68 14.41
CA TRP A 366 13.51 -27.56 15.19
C TRP A 366 12.26 -27.77 14.34
N ARG A 367 12.25 -27.25 13.10
CA ARG A 367 11.15 -27.45 12.16
C ARG A 367 10.96 -28.92 11.79
N ILE A 368 12.06 -29.63 11.54
CA ILE A 368 12.05 -31.07 11.25
C ILE A 368 11.54 -31.86 12.46
N PHE A 369 11.99 -31.54 13.67
CA PHE A 369 11.45 -32.19 14.88
C PHE A 369 9.94 -31.94 15.04
N ALA A 370 9.50 -30.71 14.79
CA ALA A 370 8.11 -30.30 14.93
C ALA A 370 7.18 -30.90 13.86
N SER A 371 7.65 -31.09 12.61
CA SER A 371 6.85 -31.73 11.56
C SER A 371 6.65 -33.22 11.80
N ASN A 372 7.70 -33.92 12.25
CA ASN A 372 7.64 -35.36 12.50
C ASN A 372 6.97 -35.73 13.84
N PHE A 373 7.06 -34.85 14.86
CA PHE A 373 6.52 -35.10 16.21
C PHE A 373 5.72 -33.90 16.76
N PRO A 374 4.65 -33.44 16.08
CA PRO A 374 3.97 -32.19 16.42
C PRO A 374 3.35 -32.19 17.83
N LEU A 375 2.71 -33.29 18.24
CA LEU A 375 2.10 -33.41 19.58
C LEU A 375 3.14 -33.47 20.71
N ALA A 376 4.26 -34.15 20.48
CA ALA A 376 5.34 -34.22 21.46
C ALA A 376 6.01 -32.84 21.62
N PHE A 377 6.24 -32.15 20.49
CA PHE A 377 6.75 -30.78 20.48
C PHE A 377 5.82 -29.86 21.27
N LEU A 378 4.53 -29.83 20.94
CA LEU A 378 3.51 -29.02 21.62
C LEU A 378 3.24 -29.43 23.08
N SER A 379 3.70 -30.58 23.55
CA SER A 379 3.58 -30.99 24.95
C SER A 379 4.58 -30.31 25.88
N ASN A 380 5.45 -29.43 25.37
CA ASN A 380 6.40 -28.67 26.17
C ASN A 380 5.74 -27.47 26.89
N PRO A 381 5.85 -27.32 28.22
CA PRO A 381 5.28 -26.18 28.97
C PRO A 381 5.77 -24.81 28.50
N LEU A 382 7.00 -24.72 28.00
CA LEU A 382 7.62 -23.48 27.52
C LEU A 382 6.85 -22.88 26.33
N ILE A 383 6.20 -23.72 25.54
CA ILE A 383 5.38 -23.29 24.39
C ILE A 383 4.20 -22.44 24.85
N TYR A 384 3.57 -22.79 25.97
CA TYR A 384 2.45 -22.02 26.53
C TYR A 384 2.87 -20.59 26.86
N VAL A 385 4.06 -20.44 27.44
CA VAL A 385 4.65 -19.13 27.80
C VAL A 385 4.96 -18.33 26.54
N ILE A 386 5.59 -18.96 25.53
CA ILE A 386 5.90 -18.29 24.26
C ILE A 386 4.62 -17.83 23.54
N ILE A 387 3.57 -18.65 23.49
CA ILE A 387 2.29 -18.25 22.88
C ILE A 387 1.76 -16.99 23.58
N ARG A 388 1.80 -16.94 24.91
CA ARG A 388 1.37 -15.74 25.66
C ARG A 388 2.23 -14.52 25.39
N ILE A 389 3.55 -14.68 25.28
CA ILE A 389 4.45 -13.57 24.90
C ILE A 389 4.08 -13.05 23.50
N CYS A 390 3.86 -13.93 22.53
CA CYS A 390 3.45 -13.54 21.18
C CYS A 390 2.11 -12.78 21.20
N LEU A 391 1.12 -13.28 21.93
CA LEU A 391 -0.17 -12.60 22.07
C LEU A 391 -0.04 -11.23 22.76
N ALA A 392 0.85 -11.11 23.75
CA ALA A 392 1.14 -9.83 24.42
C ALA A 392 1.85 -8.85 23.47
N LEU A 393 2.80 -9.32 22.65
CA LEU A 393 3.48 -8.51 21.64
C LEU A 393 2.49 -7.99 20.59
N GLU A 394 1.56 -8.83 20.10
CA GLU A 394 0.51 -8.35 19.20
C GLU A 394 -0.41 -7.32 19.87
N ALA A 395 -0.72 -7.51 21.15
CA ALA A 395 -1.56 -6.58 21.91
C ALA A 395 -0.94 -5.18 22.09
N THR A 396 0.39 -5.04 21.98
CA THR A 396 1.04 -3.70 22.01
C THR A 396 0.65 -2.82 20.82
N GLY A 397 0.21 -3.42 19.71
CA GLY A 397 -0.14 -2.70 18.49
C GLY A 397 1.05 -2.12 17.71
N LEU A 398 2.30 -2.42 18.09
CA LEU A 398 3.53 -1.95 17.41
C LEU A 398 3.50 -2.19 15.90
N CYS A 399 2.95 -3.33 15.49
CA CYS A 399 2.85 -3.73 14.08
C CYS A 399 1.43 -3.61 13.48
N SER A 400 0.51 -2.90 14.14
CA SER A 400 -0.85 -2.69 13.62
C SER A 400 -0.87 -1.99 12.26
N ALA A 401 0.20 -1.26 11.91
CA ALA A 401 0.38 -0.67 10.59
C ALA A 401 0.35 -1.71 9.46
N ALA A 402 0.77 -2.95 9.70
CA ALA A 402 0.75 -4.01 8.69
C ALA A 402 -0.67 -4.33 8.21
N TRP A 403 -1.69 -4.21 9.07
CA TRP A 403 -3.09 -4.41 8.67
C TRP A 403 -3.60 -3.30 7.76
N VAL A 404 -3.25 -2.05 8.07
CA VAL A 404 -3.61 -0.90 7.24
C VAL A 404 -2.94 -1.01 5.88
N LEU A 405 -1.64 -1.32 5.86
CA LEU A 405 -0.87 -1.52 4.63
C LEU A 405 -1.37 -2.73 3.83
N GLY A 406 -1.71 -3.83 4.50
CA GLY A 406 -2.27 -5.03 3.87
C GLY A 406 -3.58 -4.70 3.15
N LYS A 407 -4.49 -4.01 3.83
CA LYS A 407 -5.75 -3.55 3.24
C LYS A 407 -5.53 -2.62 2.04
N VAL A 408 -4.68 -1.62 2.17
CA VAL A 408 -4.34 -0.71 1.06
C VAL A 408 -3.76 -1.48 -0.12
N HIS A 409 -2.83 -2.41 0.13
CA HIS A 409 -2.26 -3.26 -0.91
C HIS A 409 -3.32 -4.16 -1.58
N LYS A 410 -4.22 -4.75 -0.80
CA LYS A 410 -5.35 -5.57 -1.27
C LYS A 410 -6.29 -4.76 -2.17
N GLU A 411 -6.55 -3.49 -1.85
CA GLU A 411 -7.37 -2.60 -2.67
C GLU A 411 -6.67 -2.14 -3.95
N ILE A 412 -5.36 -1.83 -3.89
CA ILE A 412 -4.58 -1.39 -5.05
C ILE A 412 -4.48 -2.50 -6.12
N VAL A 413 -4.27 -3.74 -5.68
CA VAL A 413 -4.07 -4.89 -6.58
C VAL A 413 -5.39 -5.66 -6.83
N ASP A 414 -6.48 -5.25 -6.18
CA ASP A 414 -7.82 -5.87 -6.26
C ASP A 414 -7.84 -7.36 -5.89
N TYR A 415 -7.06 -7.73 -4.85
CA TYR A 415 -7.07 -9.09 -4.31
C TYR A 415 -8.44 -9.44 -3.72
N GLN A 416 -8.93 -10.61 -4.10
CA GLN A 416 -10.16 -11.18 -3.55
C GLN A 416 -9.83 -12.35 -2.61
N PRO A 417 -10.61 -12.52 -1.54
CA PRO A 417 -10.49 -13.70 -0.70
C PRO A 417 -10.71 -14.99 -1.51
N ASP A 418 -10.01 -16.06 -1.15
CA ASP A 418 -10.07 -17.33 -1.90
C ASP A 418 -11.50 -17.92 -1.89
N ALA A 419 -12.27 -17.75 -0.82
CA ALA A 419 -13.68 -18.15 -0.77
C ALA A 419 -14.54 -17.44 -1.84
N VAL A 420 -14.22 -16.19 -2.18
CA VAL A 420 -14.91 -15.47 -3.27
C VAL A 420 -14.53 -16.08 -4.63
N ARG A 421 -13.26 -16.43 -4.81
CA ARG A 421 -12.73 -16.98 -6.07
C ARG A 421 -13.16 -18.42 -6.34
N LEU A 422 -13.13 -19.25 -5.30
CA LEU A 422 -13.38 -20.70 -5.39
C LEU A 422 -14.86 -21.03 -5.19
N GLU A 423 -15.50 -20.39 -4.21
CA GLU A 423 -16.87 -20.75 -3.79
C GLU A 423 -17.91 -19.72 -4.27
N GLY A 424 -17.49 -18.62 -4.90
CA GLY A 424 -18.40 -17.52 -5.26
C GLY A 424 -19.02 -16.85 -4.04
N ALA A 425 -18.43 -17.02 -2.85
CA ALA A 425 -18.96 -16.49 -1.61
C ALA A 425 -19.01 -14.95 -1.64
N PRO A 426 -19.99 -14.31 -0.95
CA PRO A 426 -19.97 -12.87 -0.81
C PRO A 426 -18.73 -12.42 -0.03
N ARG A 427 -18.15 -11.29 -0.44
CA ARG A 427 -16.96 -10.73 0.22
C ARG A 427 -17.29 -10.37 1.67
N GLN A 428 -16.72 -11.12 2.62
CA GLN A 428 -16.88 -10.84 4.04
C GLN A 428 -15.96 -9.67 4.46
N VAL A 429 -16.53 -8.64 5.06
CA VAL A 429 -15.78 -7.52 5.66
C VAL A 429 -15.53 -7.83 7.13
N THR A 430 -14.26 -7.94 7.52
CA THR A 430 -13.91 -8.28 8.91
C THR A 430 -14.18 -7.09 9.84
N ARG A 431 -14.35 -7.34 11.15
CA ARG A 431 -14.48 -6.26 12.14
C ARG A 431 -13.27 -5.30 12.10
N ARG A 432 -12.07 -5.85 11.93
CA ARG A 432 -10.83 -5.07 11.85
C ARG A 432 -10.79 -4.21 10.59
N ASP A 433 -11.34 -4.66 9.47
CA ASP A 433 -11.47 -3.84 8.26
C ASP A 433 -12.35 -2.61 8.49
N LYS A 434 -13.46 -2.77 9.22
CA LYS A 434 -14.36 -1.67 9.60
C LYS A 434 -13.69 -0.68 10.54
N ASP A 435 -12.95 -1.17 11.54
CA ASP A 435 -12.21 -0.32 12.48
C ASP A 435 -11.12 0.50 11.76
N ILE A 436 -10.44 -0.12 10.78
CA ILE A 436 -9.44 0.55 9.94
C ILE A 436 -10.09 1.61 9.06
N GLU A 437 -11.18 1.27 8.37
CA GLU A 437 -11.97 2.22 7.56
C GLU A 437 -12.37 3.44 8.39
N PHE A 438 -12.97 3.22 9.56
CA PHE A 438 -13.38 4.28 10.46
C PHE A 438 -12.20 5.19 10.85
N THR A 439 -11.06 4.60 11.23
CA THR A 439 -9.88 5.35 11.66
C THR A 439 -9.26 6.15 10.50
N VAL A 440 -9.16 5.54 9.32
CA VAL A 440 -8.63 6.20 8.11
C VAL A 440 -9.54 7.36 7.71
N ASP A 441 -10.85 7.14 7.67
CA ASP A 441 -11.83 8.17 7.33
C ASP A 441 -11.81 9.31 8.36
N PHE A 442 -11.70 9.00 9.65
CA PHE A 442 -11.57 10.01 10.70
C PHE A 442 -10.32 10.90 10.50
N VAL A 443 -9.16 10.30 10.24
CA VAL A 443 -7.92 11.05 9.97
C VAL A 443 -8.08 11.90 8.71
N LYS A 444 -8.63 11.32 7.63
CA LYS A 444 -8.90 12.03 6.38
C LYS A 444 -9.79 13.25 6.59
N TYR A 445 -10.89 13.09 7.30
CA TYR A 445 -11.79 14.19 7.63
C TYR A 445 -11.10 15.26 8.46
N LEU A 446 -10.33 14.87 9.47
CA LEU A 446 -9.64 15.83 10.35
C LEU A 446 -8.64 16.70 9.58
N TYR A 447 -7.72 16.07 8.83
CA TYR A 447 -6.69 16.84 8.12
C TYR A 447 -7.29 17.63 6.95
N SER A 448 -8.26 17.08 6.23
CA SER A 448 -8.92 17.79 5.13
C SER A 448 -9.70 19.01 5.64
N LEU A 449 -10.34 18.90 6.82
CA LEU A 449 -11.01 20.04 7.45
C LEU A 449 -10.01 21.10 7.93
N ALA A 450 -8.88 20.67 8.50
CA ALA A 450 -7.81 21.59 8.89
C ALA A 450 -7.21 22.32 7.67
N LEU A 451 -6.99 21.61 6.56
CA LEU A 451 -6.51 22.19 5.30
C LEU A 451 -7.54 23.18 4.73
N LEU A 452 -8.83 22.81 4.71
CA LEU A 452 -9.89 23.70 4.26
C LEU A 452 -9.96 24.97 5.12
N ALA A 453 -9.92 24.84 6.45
CA ALA A 453 -9.90 25.98 7.36
C ALA A 453 -8.69 26.88 7.10
N PHE A 454 -7.49 26.29 6.96
CA PHE A 454 -6.27 27.01 6.62
C PHE A 454 -6.37 27.76 5.28
N SER A 455 -6.88 27.10 4.22
CA SER A 455 -7.07 27.71 2.91
C SER A 455 -8.07 28.86 2.94
N VAL A 456 -9.22 28.68 3.60
CA VAL A 456 -10.23 29.74 3.76
C VAL A 456 -9.65 30.92 4.54
N THR A 457 -8.98 30.68 5.68
CA THR A 457 -8.32 31.74 6.46
C THR A 457 -7.30 32.49 5.63
N THR A 458 -6.47 31.79 4.85
CA THR A 458 -5.45 32.41 4.00
C THR A 458 -6.08 33.29 2.91
N VAL A 459 -7.11 32.80 2.22
CA VAL A 459 -7.78 33.59 1.17
C VAL A 459 -8.52 34.78 1.77
N MET A 460 -9.22 34.61 2.89
CA MET A 460 -9.90 35.72 3.58
C MET A 460 -8.91 36.78 4.07
N ALA A 461 -7.76 36.37 4.60
CA ALA A 461 -6.69 37.28 5.01
C ALA A 461 -6.09 38.03 3.82
N ALA A 462 -5.85 37.36 2.69
CA ALA A 462 -5.34 38.00 1.48
C ALA A 462 -6.31 39.07 0.94
N ILE A 463 -7.61 38.76 0.88
CA ILE A 463 -8.64 39.72 0.47
C ILE A 463 -8.70 40.89 1.47
N GLY A 464 -8.70 40.59 2.78
CA GLY A 464 -8.78 41.60 3.84
C GLY A 464 -7.58 42.55 3.90
N THR A 465 -6.39 42.05 3.56
CA THR A 465 -5.15 42.84 3.51
C THR A 465 -4.89 43.51 2.16
N GLN A 466 -5.87 43.46 1.24
CA GLN A 466 -5.79 44.05 -0.09
C GLN A 466 -4.63 43.50 -0.94
N GLN A 467 -4.28 42.22 -0.75
CA GLN A 467 -3.20 41.54 -1.49
C GLN A 467 -3.72 40.72 -2.68
N THR A 468 -4.95 40.98 -3.15
CA THR A 468 -5.58 40.22 -4.23
C THR A 468 -5.87 41.06 -5.47
N ALA A 469 -6.04 40.39 -6.62
CA ALA A 469 -6.35 41.03 -7.89
C ALA A 469 -7.65 41.85 -7.83
N ALA A 470 -8.60 41.52 -6.95
CA ALA A 470 -9.77 42.36 -6.70
C ALA A 470 -9.38 43.76 -6.19
N ALA A 471 -8.41 43.86 -5.27
CA ALA A 471 -7.90 45.14 -4.80
C ALA A 471 -7.21 45.93 -5.92
N ASP A 472 -6.40 45.27 -6.75
CA ASP A 472 -5.76 45.88 -7.94
C ASP A 472 -6.78 46.37 -8.99
N ASN A 473 -7.97 45.77 -9.02
CA ASN A 473 -9.07 46.19 -9.89
C ASN A 473 -10.03 47.18 -9.20
N GLY A 474 -9.65 47.74 -8.05
CA GLY A 474 -10.43 48.75 -7.34
C GLY A 474 -11.69 48.22 -6.65
N ILE A 475 -11.83 46.90 -6.49
CA ILE A 475 -12.96 46.28 -5.80
C ILE A 475 -12.71 46.38 -4.28
N PRO A 476 -13.57 47.10 -3.53
CA PRO A 476 -13.37 47.25 -2.10
C PRO A 476 -13.59 45.93 -1.36
N VAL A 477 -12.85 45.73 -0.27
CA VAL A 477 -12.91 44.52 0.59
C VAL A 477 -14.35 44.17 1.01
N GLY A 478 -15.16 45.20 1.34
CA GLY A 478 -16.55 45.04 1.74
C GLY A 478 -17.48 44.48 0.65
N VAL A 479 -17.05 44.49 -0.61
CA VAL A 479 -17.74 43.86 -1.75
C VAL A 479 -17.07 42.54 -2.11
N ALA A 480 -15.73 42.48 -2.12
CA ALA A 480 -14.97 41.30 -2.52
C ALA A 480 -15.26 40.07 -1.64
N ILE A 481 -15.34 40.24 -0.30
CA ILE A 481 -15.61 39.12 0.62
C ILE A 481 -17.02 38.54 0.42
N PRO A 482 -18.12 39.34 0.46
CA PRO A 482 -19.46 38.82 0.20
C PRO A 482 -19.59 38.21 -1.20
N LEU A 483 -19.02 38.86 -2.22
CA LEU A 483 -19.05 38.37 -3.60
C LEU A 483 -18.39 36.98 -3.71
N PHE A 484 -17.21 36.81 -3.12
CA PHE A 484 -16.49 35.53 -3.10
C PHE A 484 -17.35 34.40 -2.50
N TRP A 485 -17.98 34.62 -1.34
CA TRP A 485 -18.82 33.61 -0.69
C TRP A 485 -20.10 33.32 -1.47
N VAL A 486 -20.77 34.34 -2.01
CA VAL A 486 -21.97 34.15 -2.84
C VAL A 486 -21.65 33.32 -4.07
N LEU A 487 -20.54 33.60 -4.76
CA LEU A 487 -20.11 32.85 -5.93
C LEU A 487 -19.76 31.39 -5.59
N ILE A 488 -19.08 31.13 -4.47
CA ILE A 488 -18.78 29.75 -4.04
C ILE A 488 -20.06 28.97 -3.73
N LEU A 489 -21.00 29.57 -3.00
CA LEU A 489 -22.28 28.93 -2.69
C LEU A 489 -23.10 28.68 -3.95
N TRP A 490 -23.11 29.64 -4.88
CA TRP A 490 -23.83 29.48 -6.14
C TRP A 490 -23.21 28.39 -7.02
N LEU A 491 -21.88 28.33 -7.10
CA LEU A 491 -21.15 27.29 -7.82
C LEU A 491 -21.49 25.89 -7.26
N ALA A 492 -21.51 25.74 -5.93
CA ALA A 492 -21.89 24.49 -5.27
C ALA A 492 -23.32 24.04 -5.63
N LEU A 493 -24.27 24.99 -5.68
CA LEU A 493 -25.66 24.71 -6.05
C LEU A 493 -25.82 24.33 -7.53
N ILE A 494 -25.10 24.99 -8.45
CA ILE A 494 -25.17 24.67 -9.88
C ILE A 494 -24.58 23.28 -10.18
N GLU A 495 -23.45 22.92 -9.55
CA GLU A 495 -22.82 21.62 -9.75
C GLU A 495 -23.65 20.49 -9.13
N GLY A 496 -24.12 20.66 -7.89
CA GLY A 496 -25.03 19.70 -7.25
C GLY A 496 -26.36 19.54 -7.99
N GLY A 497 -26.92 20.66 -8.48
CA GLY A 497 -28.18 20.69 -9.22
C GLY A 497 -28.13 19.94 -10.54
N GLN A 498 -27.00 19.96 -11.26
CA GLN A 498 -26.83 19.16 -12.48
C GLN A 498 -26.91 17.66 -12.17
N GLY A 499 -26.20 17.20 -11.13
CA GLY A 499 -26.23 15.80 -10.71
C GLY A 499 -27.66 15.34 -10.38
N ALA A 500 -28.40 16.15 -9.62
CA ALA A 500 -29.79 15.86 -9.27
C ALA A 500 -30.73 15.84 -10.50
N LEU A 501 -30.62 16.82 -11.40
CA LEU A 501 -31.49 16.89 -12.59
C LEU A 501 -31.25 15.75 -13.58
N ILE A 502 -30.00 15.28 -13.70
CA ILE A 502 -29.65 14.13 -14.54
C ILE A 502 -30.07 12.83 -13.85
N GLY A 503 -29.82 12.70 -12.55
CA GLY A 503 -30.16 11.52 -11.76
C GLY A 503 -31.67 11.24 -11.66
N LEU A 504 -32.51 12.27 -11.70
CA LEU A 504 -33.98 12.15 -11.71
C LEU A 504 -34.58 11.89 -13.09
N MET A 505 -33.78 11.86 -14.17
CA MET A 505 -34.30 11.62 -15.52
C MET A 505 -34.97 10.24 -15.74
N PRO A 506 -34.46 9.12 -15.19
CA PRO A 506 -35.13 7.82 -15.30
C PRO A 506 -36.33 7.67 -14.37
N THR A 507 -36.47 8.53 -13.36
CA THR A 507 -37.54 8.43 -12.35
C THR A 507 -38.87 8.98 -12.90
N PRO A 508 -39.97 8.23 -12.83
CA PRO A 508 -41.29 8.73 -13.22
C PRO A 508 -41.71 9.97 -12.41
N LYS A 509 -42.13 11.03 -13.12
CA LYS A 509 -42.44 12.35 -12.52
C LYS A 509 -43.58 12.31 -11.50
N ASP A 510 -44.52 11.37 -11.67
CA ASP A 510 -45.68 11.17 -10.80
C ASP A 510 -45.30 10.67 -9.40
N GLU A 511 -44.18 9.94 -9.26
CA GLU A 511 -43.72 9.38 -7.98
C GLU A 511 -43.34 10.46 -6.97
N TYR A 512 -42.82 11.60 -7.43
CA TYR A 512 -42.40 12.72 -6.58
C TYR A 512 -43.21 14.00 -6.78
N ALA A 513 -44.21 13.99 -7.67
CA ALA A 513 -45.03 15.17 -7.99
C ALA A 513 -45.71 15.78 -6.76
N GLN A 514 -46.22 14.95 -5.86
CA GLN A 514 -46.94 15.38 -4.65
C GLN A 514 -46.00 15.79 -3.51
N SER A 515 -44.86 15.09 -3.38
CA SER A 515 -43.89 15.32 -2.30
C SER A 515 -42.96 16.50 -2.59
N HIS A 516 -42.59 16.72 -3.86
CA HIS A 516 -41.60 17.71 -4.28
C HIS A 516 -42.06 18.55 -5.49
N PRO A 517 -43.05 19.45 -5.31
CA PRO A 517 -43.67 20.20 -6.41
C PRO A 517 -42.71 21.17 -7.11
N ILE A 518 -41.68 21.67 -6.42
CA ILE A 518 -40.64 22.52 -7.04
C ILE A 518 -39.72 21.67 -7.92
N SER A 519 -39.27 20.51 -7.43
CA SER A 519 -38.47 19.56 -8.22
C SER A 519 -39.23 19.09 -9.47
N LEU A 520 -40.54 18.87 -9.37
CA LEU A 520 -41.39 18.60 -10.52
C LEU A 520 -41.35 19.72 -11.55
N LYS A 521 -41.48 20.99 -11.15
CA LYS A 521 -41.38 22.12 -12.10
C LYS A 521 -40.01 22.18 -12.76
N CYS A 522 -38.94 22.00 -12.00
CA CYS A 522 -37.57 22.02 -12.51
C CYS A 522 -37.31 20.87 -13.50
N THR A 523 -37.69 19.65 -13.15
CA THR A 523 -37.53 18.46 -14.01
C THR A 523 -38.46 18.51 -15.22
N THR A 524 -39.68 19.02 -15.08
CA THR A 524 -40.59 19.21 -16.23
C THR A 524 -39.99 20.17 -17.24
N LEU A 525 -39.44 21.31 -16.79
CA LEU A 525 -38.78 22.27 -17.66
C LEU A 525 -37.49 21.71 -18.28
N ALA A 526 -36.63 21.10 -17.45
CA ALA A 526 -35.32 20.62 -17.88
C ALA A 526 -35.41 19.38 -18.78
N HIS A 527 -36.40 18.51 -18.58
CA HIS A 527 -36.57 17.29 -19.38
C HIS A 527 -37.50 17.46 -20.58
N ASP A 528 -37.99 18.68 -20.83
CA ASP A 528 -38.82 18.96 -22.01
C ASP A 528 -37.95 19.24 -23.24
N GLY A 529 -38.11 18.40 -24.28
CA GLY A 529 -37.32 18.46 -25.51
C GLY A 529 -35.81 18.54 -25.25
N ASP A 530 -35.14 19.48 -25.91
CA ASP A 530 -33.68 19.68 -25.81
C ASP A 530 -33.26 20.57 -24.62
N ASN A 531 -34.17 20.87 -23.68
CA ASN A 531 -33.87 21.83 -22.61
C ASN A 531 -32.77 21.34 -21.67
N MET A 532 -32.58 20.02 -21.50
CA MET A 532 -31.50 19.50 -20.68
C MET A 532 -30.13 19.80 -21.30
N GLU A 533 -30.01 19.64 -22.62
CA GLU A 533 -28.78 19.97 -23.33
C GLU A 533 -28.50 21.47 -23.26
N ARG A 534 -29.54 22.30 -23.46
CA ARG A 534 -29.44 23.76 -23.32
C ARG A 534 -29.03 24.17 -21.90
N PHE A 535 -29.57 23.52 -20.87
CA PHE A 535 -29.18 23.75 -19.48
C PHE A 535 -27.71 23.37 -19.24
N ILE A 536 -27.26 22.20 -19.72
CA ILE A 536 -25.88 21.75 -19.57
C ILE A 536 -24.88 22.70 -20.27
N VAL A 537 -25.24 23.25 -21.43
CA VAL A 537 -24.43 24.24 -22.14
C VAL A 537 -24.43 25.58 -21.40
N GLY A 538 -25.60 26.12 -21.07
CA GLY A 538 -25.75 27.42 -20.43
C GLY A 538 -25.13 27.48 -19.03
N ARG A 539 -25.29 26.42 -18.23
CA ARG A 539 -24.66 26.34 -16.90
C ARG A 539 -23.14 26.34 -17.00
N GLN A 540 -22.56 25.76 -18.05
CA GLN A 540 -21.10 25.62 -18.14
C GLN A 540 -20.42 26.97 -18.28
N PHE A 541 -21.01 27.86 -19.08
CA PHE A 541 -20.55 29.23 -19.16
C PHE A 541 -20.62 29.93 -17.79
N LEU A 542 -21.71 29.74 -17.04
CA LEU A 542 -21.84 30.30 -15.69
C LEU A 542 -20.81 29.73 -14.71
N VAL A 543 -20.52 28.42 -14.77
CA VAL A 543 -19.49 27.77 -13.94
C VAL A 543 -18.12 28.36 -14.23
N VAL A 544 -17.71 28.43 -15.50
CA VAL A 544 -16.41 28.97 -15.89
C VAL A 544 -16.32 30.46 -15.54
N LEU A 545 -17.36 31.24 -15.80
CA LEU A 545 -17.43 32.65 -15.42
C LEU A 545 -17.25 32.83 -13.91
N GLN A 546 -17.97 32.04 -13.09
CA GLN A 546 -17.84 32.09 -11.63
C GLN A 546 -16.42 31.78 -11.18
N ILE A 547 -15.78 30.75 -11.74
CA ILE A 547 -14.38 30.41 -11.40
C ILE A 547 -13.44 31.57 -11.70
N PHE A 548 -13.59 32.23 -12.86
CA PHE A 548 -12.76 33.39 -13.20
C PHE A 548 -12.97 34.57 -12.25
N VAL A 549 -14.22 34.85 -11.84
CA VAL A 549 -14.50 35.93 -10.87
C VAL A 549 -14.05 35.56 -9.45
N ILE A 550 -14.18 34.29 -9.04
CA ILE A 550 -13.64 33.78 -7.77
C ILE A 550 -12.12 33.91 -7.77
N ASN A 551 -11.46 33.55 -8.89
CA ASN A 551 -10.03 33.75 -9.06
C ASN A 551 -9.67 35.24 -8.98
N LEU A 552 -10.40 36.13 -9.64
CA LEU A 552 -10.19 37.58 -9.52
C LEU A 552 -10.27 38.04 -8.05
N CYS A 553 -11.23 37.51 -7.28
CA CYS A 553 -11.38 37.85 -5.87
C CYS A 553 -10.21 37.36 -5.00
N GLY A 554 -9.79 36.10 -5.17
CA GLY A 554 -8.83 35.42 -4.29
C GLY A 554 -7.38 35.35 -4.79
N ALA A 555 -7.10 35.70 -6.04
CA ALA A 555 -5.78 35.61 -6.65
C ALA A 555 -4.82 36.63 -6.03
N ALA A 556 -3.70 36.18 -5.48
CA ALA A 556 -2.64 37.07 -5.02
C ALA A 556 -2.03 37.88 -6.19
N ILE A 557 -1.67 39.12 -5.89
CA ILE A 557 -1.00 40.08 -6.81
C ILE A 557 0.50 39.76 -6.97
N GLY A 558 1.10 40.20 -8.07
CA GLY A 558 2.52 40.00 -8.37
C GLY A 558 3.42 40.59 -7.27
N GLY A 559 4.35 39.80 -6.74
CA GLY A 559 5.23 40.16 -5.61
C GLY A 559 4.81 39.62 -4.24
N ALA A 560 3.55 39.18 -4.07
CA ALA A 560 3.07 38.57 -2.82
C ALA A 560 3.15 37.03 -2.79
N SER A 561 3.47 36.39 -3.92
CA SER A 561 3.57 34.92 -4.00
C SER A 561 4.73 34.49 -4.91
N GLY A 562 5.50 33.48 -4.48
CA GLY A 562 6.55 32.86 -5.32
C GLY A 562 6.01 32.08 -6.54
N TRP A 563 4.70 32.12 -6.80
CA TRP A 563 4.05 31.44 -7.91
C TRP A 563 4.18 32.18 -9.25
N THR A 564 4.36 33.50 -9.24
CA THR A 564 4.70 34.27 -10.47
C THR A 564 6.03 33.81 -11.07
N GLY A 565 6.93 33.28 -10.24
CA GLY A 565 8.21 32.71 -10.65
C GLY A 565 8.12 31.39 -11.44
N MET A 566 7.00 30.66 -11.41
CA MET A 566 6.89 29.37 -12.11
C MET A 566 6.80 29.53 -13.64
N TRP A 567 6.35 30.70 -14.10
CA TRP A 567 6.21 31.03 -15.52
C TRP A 567 7.29 32.00 -16.02
N GLU A 568 8.09 32.54 -15.10
CA GLU A 568 9.24 33.38 -15.41
C GLU A 568 10.26 32.56 -16.20
N GLY A 569 10.48 32.94 -17.47
CA GLY A 569 11.38 32.24 -18.39
C GLY A 569 10.75 31.12 -19.22
N VAL A 570 9.44 30.84 -19.10
CA VAL A 570 8.75 29.91 -20.01
C VAL A 570 8.56 30.57 -21.38
N PRO A 571 9.09 30.00 -22.48
CA PRO A 571 8.90 30.57 -23.81
C PRO A 571 7.40 30.67 -24.18
N PRO A 572 6.95 31.71 -24.89
CA PRO A 572 5.54 31.87 -25.28
C PRO A 572 4.95 30.65 -26.00
N VAL A 573 5.75 29.97 -26.82
CA VAL A 573 5.37 28.73 -27.52
C VAL A 573 5.10 27.58 -26.54
N ALA A 574 5.91 27.45 -25.49
CA ALA A 574 5.72 26.44 -24.45
C ALA A 574 4.46 26.74 -23.62
N ALA A 575 4.17 28.01 -23.32
CA ALA A 575 2.93 28.41 -22.66
C ALA A 575 1.68 28.05 -23.48
N ILE A 576 1.72 28.25 -24.81
CA ILE A 576 0.65 27.83 -25.74
C ILE A 576 0.46 26.31 -25.71
N PHE A 577 1.56 25.54 -25.70
CA PHE A 577 1.47 24.08 -25.63
C PHE A 577 0.88 23.60 -24.29
N ILE A 578 1.30 24.21 -23.18
CA ILE A 578 0.78 23.90 -21.85
C ILE A 578 -0.73 24.21 -21.76
N ILE A 579 -1.20 25.35 -22.27
CA ILE A 579 -2.62 25.68 -22.22
C ILE A 579 -3.47 24.72 -23.08
N ILE A 580 -2.97 24.27 -24.24
CA ILE A 580 -3.65 23.27 -25.06
C ILE A 580 -3.80 21.95 -24.29
N ILE A 581 -2.73 21.50 -23.61
CA ILE A 581 -2.77 20.31 -22.76
C ILE A 581 -3.77 20.49 -21.62
N VAL A 582 -3.73 21.61 -20.91
CA VAL A 582 -4.64 21.93 -19.80
C VAL A 582 -6.10 21.87 -20.26
N LEU A 583 -6.43 22.55 -21.37
CA LEU A 583 -7.78 22.54 -21.94
C LEU A 583 -8.20 21.15 -22.41
N GLY A 584 -7.29 20.36 -22.98
CA GLY A 584 -7.56 18.98 -23.37
C GLY A 584 -7.91 18.09 -22.17
N PHE A 585 -7.15 18.19 -21.07
CA PHE A 585 -7.43 17.44 -19.85
C PHE A 585 -8.74 17.86 -19.17
N VAL A 586 -9.01 19.17 -19.09
CA VAL A 586 -10.31 19.68 -18.61
C VAL A 586 -11.44 19.10 -19.45
N GLY A 587 -11.30 19.14 -20.77
CA GLY A 587 -12.27 18.60 -21.71
C GLY A 587 -12.55 17.13 -21.52
N ILE A 588 -11.50 16.32 -21.39
CA ILE A 588 -11.63 14.88 -21.13
C ILE A 588 -12.38 14.64 -19.81
N MET A 589 -12.03 15.33 -18.73
CA MET A 589 -12.67 15.18 -17.41
C MET A 589 -14.16 15.58 -17.44
N GLU A 590 -14.49 16.66 -18.14
CA GLU A 590 -15.86 17.13 -18.32
C GLU A 590 -16.68 16.19 -19.22
N GLY A 591 -16.09 15.71 -20.31
CA GLY A 591 -16.68 14.70 -21.18
C GLY A 591 -16.93 13.39 -20.44
N MET A 592 -15.99 12.94 -19.60
CA MET A 592 -16.11 11.72 -18.80
C MET A 592 -17.33 11.72 -17.89
N GLN A 593 -17.59 12.83 -17.18
CA GLN A 593 -18.76 12.95 -16.31
C GLN A 593 -20.06 12.80 -17.11
N ILE A 594 -20.14 13.44 -18.28
CA ILE A 594 -21.33 13.37 -19.14
C ILE A 594 -21.49 11.96 -19.73
N ALA A 595 -20.41 11.36 -20.24
CA ALA A 595 -20.43 10.01 -20.78
C ALA A 595 -20.86 8.98 -19.71
N ALA A 596 -20.35 9.12 -18.47
CA ALA A 596 -20.75 8.28 -17.36
C ALA A 596 -22.26 8.31 -17.12
N PHE A 597 -22.85 9.51 -17.02
CA PHE A 597 -24.30 9.64 -16.84
C PHE A 597 -25.11 9.19 -18.05
N ALA A 598 -24.59 9.37 -19.27
CA ALA A 598 -25.27 8.92 -20.47
C ALA A 598 -25.35 7.38 -20.54
N VAL A 599 -24.29 6.67 -20.10
CA VAL A 599 -24.29 5.20 -20.06
C VAL A 599 -25.27 4.61 -19.05
N VAL A 600 -25.63 5.34 -17.98
CA VAL A 600 -26.67 4.89 -17.03
C VAL A 600 -28.01 4.60 -17.73
N LYS A 601 -28.26 5.20 -18.90
CA LYS A 601 -29.48 4.99 -19.69
C LYS A 601 -29.43 3.78 -20.63
N LEU A 602 -28.26 3.15 -20.79
CA LEU A 602 -28.05 2.05 -21.72
C LEU A 602 -28.15 0.71 -20.98
N ASP A 603 -28.72 -0.30 -21.64
CA ASP A 603 -28.72 -1.66 -21.10
C ASP A 603 -27.29 -2.21 -21.07
N ALA A 604 -26.82 -2.60 -19.88
CA ALA A 604 -25.49 -3.17 -19.67
C ALA A 604 -25.26 -4.44 -20.49
N ALA A 605 -26.30 -5.24 -20.75
CA ALA A 605 -26.18 -6.44 -21.56
C ALA A 605 -25.83 -6.13 -23.02
N GLU A 606 -26.28 -4.99 -23.54
CA GLU A 606 -26.16 -4.61 -24.95
C GLU A 606 -24.73 -4.18 -25.33
N TYR A 607 -24.06 -3.40 -24.46
CA TYR A 607 -22.73 -2.87 -24.76
C TYR A 607 -21.56 -3.70 -24.21
N ARG A 608 -21.78 -4.58 -23.22
CA ARG A 608 -20.70 -5.39 -22.62
C ARG A 608 -20.00 -6.32 -23.61
N HIS A 609 -20.73 -6.85 -24.59
CA HIS A 609 -20.17 -7.73 -25.61
C HIS A 609 -19.43 -6.97 -26.73
N SER A 610 -19.91 -5.78 -27.08
CA SER A 610 -19.39 -4.99 -28.21
C SER A 610 -18.26 -4.02 -27.81
N HIS A 611 -18.25 -3.53 -26.55
CA HIS A 611 -17.32 -2.51 -26.07
C HIS A 611 -16.65 -2.93 -24.75
N LYS A 612 -15.74 -3.90 -24.80
CA LYS A 612 -15.07 -4.46 -23.61
C LYS A 612 -14.37 -3.42 -22.73
N ILE A 613 -13.76 -2.39 -23.33
CA ILE A 613 -13.05 -1.33 -22.60
C ILE A 613 -14.04 -0.38 -21.91
N ALA A 614 -15.12 0.01 -22.61
CA ALA A 614 -16.17 0.80 -21.98
C ALA A 614 -16.83 0.03 -20.83
N ALA A 615 -17.08 -1.26 -21.00
CA ALA A 615 -17.57 -2.13 -19.93
C ALA A 615 -16.63 -2.14 -18.71
N ALA A 616 -15.32 -2.31 -18.91
CA ALA A 616 -14.35 -2.26 -17.82
C ALA A 616 -14.30 -0.89 -17.11
N ASN A 617 -14.46 0.21 -17.87
CA ASN A 617 -14.56 1.55 -17.31
C ASN A 617 -15.85 1.75 -16.50
N CYS A 618 -16.99 1.28 -17.00
CA CYS A 618 -18.28 1.32 -16.30
C CYS A 618 -18.26 0.45 -15.05
N ASP A 619 -17.73 -0.77 -15.14
CA ASP A 619 -17.57 -1.66 -13.99
C ASP A 619 -16.68 -1.03 -12.92
N LEU A 620 -15.61 -0.32 -13.31
CA LEU A 620 -14.78 0.41 -12.36
C LEU A 620 -15.53 1.60 -11.74
N LEU A 621 -16.26 2.38 -12.55
CA LEU A 621 -16.91 3.62 -12.12
C LEU A 621 -18.13 3.38 -11.22
N PHE A 622 -18.94 2.37 -11.53
CA PHE A 622 -20.18 2.06 -10.82
C PHE A 622 -20.01 0.99 -9.73
N ARG A 623 -18.79 0.51 -9.46
CA ARG A 623 -18.53 -0.42 -8.36
C ARG A 623 -18.61 0.28 -7.01
N GLY A 624 -19.62 -0.08 -6.22
CA GLY A 624 -19.85 0.49 -4.89
C GLY A 624 -19.89 2.02 -4.92
N LYS A 625 -19.09 2.68 -4.09
CA LYS A 625 -19.06 4.15 -3.96
C LYS A 625 -18.16 4.87 -4.99
N ASN A 626 -17.67 4.16 -6.00
CA ASN A 626 -16.67 4.72 -6.92
C ASN A 626 -17.16 5.91 -7.73
N LEU A 627 -18.45 6.00 -8.07
CA LEU A 627 -18.98 7.14 -8.82
C LEU A 627 -18.83 8.44 -8.01
N GLY A 628 -19.26 8.44 -6.75
CA GLY A 628 -19.09 9.59 -5.85
C GLY A 628 -17.63 9.93 -5.61
N ARG A 629 -16.77 8.92 -5.40
CA ARG A 629 -15.32 9.12 -5.25
C ARG A 629 -14.67 9.71 -6.51
N PHE A 630 -15.05 9.21 -7.67
CA PHE A 630 -14.61 9.73 -8.96
C PHE A 630 -15.02 11.20 -9.12
N LEU A 631 -16.27 11.56 -8.82
CA LEU A 631 -16.75 12.94 -8.95
C LEU A 631 -15.94 13.91 -8.07
N ILE A 632 -15.62 13.53 -6.83
CA ILE A 632 -14.78 14.33 -5.93
C ILE A 632 -13.34 14.42 -6.42
N GLY A 633 -12.73 13.28 -6.76
CA GLY A 633 -11.35 13.24 -7.25
C GLY A 633 -11.15 14.03 -8.54
N ARG A 634 -12.10 13.91 -9.47
CA ARG A 634 -12.17 14.70 -10.71
C ARG A 634 -12.26 16.19 -10.42
N GLN A 635 -13.05 16.60 -9.42
CA GLN A 635 -13.25 18.02 -9.11
C GLN A 635 -11.94 18.71 -8.71
N VAL A 636 -11.02 18.01 -8.04
CA VAL A 636 -9.69 18.54 -7.73
C VAL A 636 -8.94 18.91 -9.02
N PHE A 637 -8.87 17.98 -9.97
CA PHE A 637 -8.20 18.21 -11.25
C PHE A 637 -8.85 19.33 -12.05
N VAL A 638 -10.18 19.29 -12.21
CA VAL A 638 -10.90 20.30 -12.99
C VAL A 638 -10.71 21.67 -12.36
N CYS A 639 -10.92 21.83 -11.04
CA CYS A 639 -10.71 23.11 -10.38
C CYS A 639 -9.27 23.61 -10.56
N THR A 640 -8.25 22.78 -10.27
CA THR A 640 -6.85 23.17 -10.41
C THR A 640 -6.53 23.60 -11.84
N LEU A 641 -6.93 22.82 -12.85
CA LEU A 641 -6.69 23.13 -14.26
C LEU A 641 -7.44 24.38 -14.71
N MET A 642 -8.65 24.62 -14.21
CA MET A 642 -9.40 25.85 -14.49
C MET A 642 -8.74 27.09 -13.89
N PHE A 643 -8.18 27.00 -12.67
CA PHE A 643 -7.40 28.10 -12.09
C PHE A 643 -6.10 28.35 -12.87
N VAL A 644 -5.42 27.28 -13.32
CA VAL A 644 -4.25 27.41 -14.21
C VAL A 644 -4.64 28.09 -15.52
N ALA A 645 -5.72 27.65 -16.17
CA ALA A 645 -6.21 28.27 -17.40
C ALA A 645 -6.60 29.74 -17.18
N ALA A 646 -7.32 30.04 -16.09
CA ALA A 646 -7.68 31.42 -15.75
C ALA A 646 -6.46 32.32 -15.58
N ARG A 647 -5.38 31.81 -14.97
CA ARG A 647 -4.11 32.54 -14.87
C ARG A 647 -3.42 32.72 -16.22
N CYS A 648 -3.36 31.69 -17.06
CA CYS A 648 -2.76 31.78 -18.39
C CYS A 648 -3.49 32.77 -19.32
N PHE A 649 -4.82 32.89 -19.18
CA PHE A 649 -5.62 33.83 -19.96
C PHE A 649 -5.75 35.23 -19.34
N SER A 650 -5.23 35.45 -18.13
CA SER A 650 -5.24 36.79 -17.51
C SER A 650 -4.07 37.61 -18.05
N ILE A 651 -4.33 38.88 -18.37
CA ILE A 651 -3.28 39.78 -18.87
C ILE A 651 -2.50 40.35 -17.69
N ASN A 652 -1.16 40.32 -17.78
CA ASN A 652 -0.28 40.95 -16.81
C ASN A 652 -0.28 42.48 -17.01
N LYS A 653 -0.95 43.21 -16.11
CA LYS A 653 -1.02 44.68 -16.15
C LYS A 653 0.33 45.37 -15.94
N ASP A 654 1.29 44.67 -15.33
CA ASP A 654 2.62 45.20 -15.02
C ASP A 654 3.62 45.02 -16.18
N HIS A 655 3.17 44.53 -17.34
CA HIS A 655 4.02 44.42 -18.52
C HIS A 655 4.37 45.82 -19.07
N GLU A 656 5.64 46.04 -19.40
CA GLU A 656 6.18 47.35 -19.81
C GLU A 656 5.37 48.00 -20.95
N ASP A 657 4.96 47.21 -21.94
CA ASP A 657 4.14 47.69 -23.06
C ASP A 657 2.75 48.20 -22.63
N ILE A 658 2.14 47.57 -21.61
CA ILE A 658 0.81 47.96 -21.11
C ILE A 658 0.93 49.20 -20.23
N ILE A 659 1.99 49.29 -19.42
CA ILE A 659 2.33 50.49 -18.64
C ILE A 659 2.62 51.67 -19.58
N ALA A 660 3.24 51.42 -20.74
CA ALA A 660 3.49 52.41 -21.78
C ALA A 660 2.22 52.86 -22.54
N GLY A 661 1.04 52.36 -22.17
CA GLY A 661 -0.25 52.76 -22.74
C GLY A 661 -0.60 52.08 -24.06
N SER A 662 0.13 51.03 -24.47
CA SER A 662 -0.27 50.24 -25.63
C SER A 662 -1.52 49.43 -25.32
N THR A 663 -2.48 49.42 -26.25
CA THR A 663 -3.68 48.60 -26.17
C THR A 663 -3.59 47.42 -27.12
N SER A 664 -4.14 46.29 -26.71
CA SER A 664 -4.28 45.12 -27.57
C SER A 664 -5.18 45.49 -28.75
N PHE A 665 -4.68 45.33 -29.98
CA PHE A 665 -5.42 45.64 -31.21
C PHE A 665 -5.94 47.09 -31.32
N GLU A 666 -5.24 48.07 -30.72
CA GLU A 666 -5.70 49.48 -30.70
C GLU A 666 -7.09 49.64 -30.06
N ALA A 667 -7.45 48.75 -29.13
CA ALA A 667 -8.70 48.79 -28.39
C ALA A 667 -8.91 50.13 -27.67
N SER A 668 -10.16 50.58 -27.57
CA SER A 668 -10.52 51.71 -26.70
C SER A 668 -10.23 51.36 -25.23
N PRO A 669 -9.98 52.34 -24.35
CA PRO A 669 -9.67 52.07 -22.94
C PRO A 669 -10.70 51.18 -22.24
N GLY A 670 -12.00 51.43 -22.49
CA GLY A 670 -13.08 50.59 -21.94
C GLY A 670 -13.12 49.17 -22.50
N PHE A 671 -12.75 48.98 -23.78
CA PHE A 671 -12.65 47.64 -24.38
C PHE A 671 -11.38 46.91 -23.91
N GLN A 672 -10.28 47.62 -23.67
CA GLN A 672 -9.08 47.06 -23.06
C GLN A 672 -9.35 46.61 -21.62
N GLU A 673 -10.10 47.39 -20.85
CA GLU A 673 -10.54 47.01 -19.50
C GLU A 673 -11.39 45.74 -19.53
N PHE A 674 -12.30 45.62 -20.50
CA PHE A 674 -13.05 44.39 -20.77
C PHE A 674 -12.15 43.18 -21.10
N ILE A 675 -11.14 43.36 -21.97
CA ILE A 675 -10.16 42.31 -22.31
C ILE A 675 -9.37 41.88 -21.06
N ASN A 676 -9.00 42.84 -20.21
CA ASN A 676 -8.23 42.61 -18.98
C ASN A 676 -9.02 41.86 -17.88
N THR A 677 -10.35 41.74 -17.99
CA THR A 677 -11.16 40.99 -17.02
C THR A 677 -10.94 39.47 -17.06
N GLY A 678 -10.30 38.95 -18.11
CA GLY A 678 -10.16 37.51 -18.34
C GLY A 678 -11.42 36.83 -18.90
N LEU A 679 -12.50 37.57 -19.18
CA LEU A 679 -13.76 37.03 -19.71
C LEU A 679 -13.58 36.33 -21.08
N LEU A 680 -12.70 36.85 -21.94
CA LEU A 680 -12.37 36.18 -23.21
C LEU A 680 -11.72 34.81 -22.99
N GLY A 681 -10.85 34.71 -21.98
CA GLY A 681 -10.29 33.44 -21.51
C GLY A 681 -11.35 32.47 -21.02
N ALA A 682 -12.34 32.96 -20.27
CA ALA A 682 -13.48 32.16 -19.83
C ALA A 682 -14.31 31.65 -21.01
N VAL A 683 -14.54 32.46 -22.05
CA VAL A 683 -15.24 32.04 -23.27
C VAL A 683 -14.46 30.95 -24.02
N VAL A 684 -13.15 31.16 -24.23
CA VAL A 684 -12.28 30.17 -24.89
C VAL A 684 -12.26 28.85 -24.10
N THR A 685 -12.09 28.93 -22.78
CA THR A 685 -12.08 27.76 -21.89
C THR A 685 -13.43 27.03 -21.89
N THR A 686 -14.53 27.77 -21.93
CA THR A 686 -15.89 27.20 -22.02
C THR A 686 -16.05 26.43 -23.33
N ILE A 687 -15.72 27.04 -24.46
CA ILE A 687 -15.96 26.46 -25.78
C ILE A 687 -14.98 25.31 -26.04
N LEU A 688 -13.68 25.60 -26.03
CA LEU A 688 -12.63 24.64 -26.40
C LEU A 688 -12.34 23.63 -25.29
N GLY A 689 -12.32 24.11 -24.04
CA GLY A 689 -11.99 23.29 -22.88
C GLY A 689 -13.15 22.46 -22.34
N CYS A 690 -14.42 22.79 -22.64
CA CYS A 690 -15.56 22.07 -22.06
C CYS A 690 -16.60 21.62 -23.08
N LEU A 691 -17.19 22.54 -23.84
CA LEU A 691 -18.40 22.26 -24.62
C LEU A 691 -18.14 21.25 -25.75
N ILE A 692 -17.05 21.38 -26.49
CA ILE A 692 -16.70 20.44 -27.58
C ILE A 692 -16.66 18.99 -27.06
N TRP A 693 -15.97 18.79 -25.94
CA TRP A 693 -15.79 17.47 -25.35
C TRP A 693 -17.07 16.88 -24.78
N ARG A 694 -17.91 17.73 -24.17
CA ARG A 694 -19.22 17.31 -23.67
C ARG A 694 -20.18 16.91 -24.77
N ILE A 695 -20.24 17.68 -25.86
CA ILE A 695 -21.08 17.36 -27.03
C ILE A 695 -20.63 16.03 -27.63
N PHE A 696 -19.31 15.81 -27.74
CA PHE A 696 -18.80 14.54 -28.23
C PHE A 696 -19.15 13.37 -27.28
N ALA A 697 -18.98 13.57 -25.97
CA ALA A 697 -19.29 12.58 -24.94
C ALA A 697 -20.79 12.27 -24.81
N SER A 698 -21.67 13.24 -24.99
CA SER A 698 -23.13 13.03 -24.93
C SER A 698 -23.64 12.26 -26.14
N ASN A 699 -23.11 12.54 -27.33
CA ASN A 699 -23.51 11.89 -28.57
C ASN A 699 -22.87 10.50 -28.74
N PHE A 700 -21.65 10.30 -28.25
CA PHE A 700 -20.90 9.05 -28.42
C PHE A 700 -20.32 8.52 -27.09
N PRO A 701 -21.15 8.26 -26.06
CA PRO A 701 -20.68 7.93 -24.72
C PRO A 701 -19.88 6.64 -24.67
N LEU A 702 -20.30 5.58 -25.38
CA LEU A 702 -19.59 4.30 -25.43
C LEU A 702 -18.24 4.41 -26.17
N ALA A 703 -18.19 5.18 -27.26
CA ALA A 703 -16.93 5.40 -27.98
C ALA A 703 -15.94 6.22 -27.14
N PHE A 704 -16.44 7.24 -26.45
CA PHE A 704 -15.63 8.06 -25.53
C PHE A 704 -15.06 7.21 -24.39
N LEU A 705 -15.89 6.40 -23.73
CA LEU A 705 -15.47 5.49 -22.66
C LEU A 705 -14.66 4.29 -23.17
N SER A 706 -14.62 4.01 -24.47
CA SER A 706 -13.79 2.93 -25.00
C SER A 706 -12.31 3.32 -25.13
N ASN A 707 -11.93 4.57 -24.81
CA ASN A 707 -10.54 5.00 -24.82
C ASN A 707 -9.79 4.47 -23.58
N PRO A 708 -8.69 3.70 -23.72
CA PRO A 708 -7.91 3.17 -22.60
C PRO A 708 -7.39 4.22 -21.61
N LEU A 709 -7.15 5.45 -22.09
CA LEU A 709 -6.70 6.57 -21.25
C LEU A 709 -7.74 6.93 -20.18
N ILE A 710 -9.02 6.72 -20.45
CA ILE A 710 -10.11 6.96 -19.49
C ILE A 710 -9.96 6.06 -18.27
N TYR A 711 -9.57 4.80 -18.45
CA TYR A 711 -9.35 3.86 -17.35
C TYR A 711 -8.27 4.35 -16.38
N VAL A 712 -7.17 4.86 -16.95
CA VAL A 712 -6.06 5.44 -16.19
C VAL A 712 -6.52 6.69 -15.46
N ILE A 713 -7.27 7.58 -16.13
CA ILE A 713 -7.79 8.80 -15.51
C ILE A 713 -8.75 8.49 -14.36
N ILE A 714 -9.69 7.54 -14.53
CA ILE A 714 -10.60 7.13 -13.44
C ILE A 714 -9.78 6.68 -12.24
N ARG A 715 -8.77 5.82 -12.44
CA ARG A 715 -7.88 5.37 -11.34
C ARG A 715 -7.12 6.52 -10.70
N ILE A 716 -6.64 7.49 -11.46
CA ILE A 716 -5.97 8.68 -10.92
C ILE A 716 -6.95 9.49 -10.06
N CYS A 717 -8.19 9.73 -10.53
CA CYS A 717 -9.21 10.43 -9.75
C CYS A 717 -9.57 9.68 -8.46
N LEU A 718 -9.74 8.35 -8.53
CA LEU A 718 -9.97 7.51 -7.35
C LEU A 718 -8.78 7.56 -6.39
N ALA A 719 -7.54 7.56 -6.90
CA ALA A 719 -6.34 7.68 -6.07
C ALA A 719 -6.26 9.06 -5.39
N VAL A 720 -6.59 10.15 -6.09
CA VAL A 720 -6.66 11.49 -5.50
C VAL A 720 -7.73 11.57 -4.42
N GLU A 721 -8.92 11.02 -4.63
CA GLU A 721 -9.93 10.96 -3.57
C GLU A 721 -9.46 10.09 -2.39
N ALA A 722 -8.79 8.97 -2.68
CA ALA A 722 -8.25 8.07 -1.67
C ALA A 722 -7.17 8.73 -0.80
N THR A 723 -6.50 9.81 -1.25
CA THR A 723 -5.63 10.60 -0.37
C THR A 723 -6.41 11.17 0.81
N GLY A 724 -7.65 11.59 0.57
CA GLY A 724 -8.51 12.30 1.52
C GLY A 724 -8.42 13.84 1.41
N LEU A 725 -7.73 14.40 0.41
CA LEU A 725 -7.49 15.84 0.30
C LEU A 725 -8.79 16.65 0.40
N CYS A 726 -9.85 16.13 -0.22
CA CYS A 726 -11.19 16.70 -0.24
C CYS A 726 -12.20 15.94 0.63
N ALA A 727 -11.75 15.15 1.60
CA ALA A 727 -12.65 14.38 2.46
C ALA A 727 -13.58 15.27 3.32
N SER A 728 -13.19 16.53 3.57
CA SER A 728 -14.06 17.54 4.19
C SER A 728 -15.35 17.78 3.40
N ALA A 729 -15.36 17.58 2.08
CA ALA A 729 -16.59 17.68 1.27
C ALA A 729 -17.64 16.63 1.69
N TRP A 730 -17.22 15.39 1.98
CA TRP A 730 -18.11 14.35 2.52
C TRP A 730 -18.66 14.73 3.90
N ALA A 731 -17.82 15.29 4.77
CA ALA A 731 -18.22 15.71 6.10
C ALA A 731 -19.23 16.87 6.04
N LEU A 732 -18.95 17.91 5.24
CA LEU A 732 -19.84 19.02 5.00
C LEU A 732 -21.15 18.58 4.33
N GLY A 733 -21.08 17.65 3.37
CA GLY A 733 -22.26 17.04 2.75
C GLY A 733 -23.15 16.32 3.76
N LYS A 734 -22.57 15.55 4.69
CA LYS A 734 -23.33 14.91 5.79
C LYS A 734 -23.95 15.92 6.75
N VAL A 735 -23.21 16.97 7.12
CA VAL A 735 -23.74 18.06 7.95
C VAL A 735 -24.89 18.76 7.24
N HIS A 736 -24.72 19.11 5.96
CA HIS A 736 -25.75 19.75 5.16
C HIS A 736 -26.98 18.85 4.99
N LYS A 737 -26.79 17.55 4.69
CA LYS A 737 -27.86 16.55 4.62
C LYS A 737 -28.70 16.53 5.91
N LYS A 738 -28.02 16.55 7.07
CA LYS A 738 -28.67 16.57 8.38
C LYS A 738 -29.40 17.89 8.67
N LEU A 739 -28.78 19.03 8.33
CA LEU A 739 -29.37 20.36 8.55
C LEU A 739 -30.57 20.62 7.63
N ALA A 740 -30.49 20.21 6.37
CA ALA A 740 -31.55 20.36 5.37
C ALA A 740 -32.63 19.27 5.48
N GLY A 741 -32.41 18.23 6.29
CA GLY A 741 -33.35 17.12 6.47
C GLY A 741 -33.48 16.22 5.23
N TYR A 742 -32.46 16.18 4.38
CA TYR A 742 -32.45 15.36 3.17
C TYR A 742 -32.47 13.87 3.52
N LYS A 743 -33.34 13.12 2.84
CA LYS A 743 -33.37 11.66 2.87
C LYS A 743 -32.93 11.10 1.50
N PRO A 744 -32.48 9.84 1.42
CA PRO A 744 -32.25 9.18 0.14
C PRO A 744 -33.53 9.17 -0.69
N ASP A 745 -33.41 9.20 -2.02
CA ASP A 745 -34.58 9.22 -2.92
C ASP A 745 -35.44 7.96 -2.76
N SER A 746 -34.85 6.80 -2.46
CA SER A 746 -35.56 5.57 -2.13
C SER A 746 -36.56 5.75 -0.97
N ALA A 747 -36.23 6.56 0.04
CA ALA A 747 -37.13 6.84 1.16
C ALA A 747 -38.40 7.62 0.75
N TYR A 748 -38.41 8.24 -0.43
CA TYR A 748 -39.55 8.96 -1.00
C TYR A 748 -40.27 8.16 -2.10
N LEU A 749 -39.53 7.39 -2.90
CA LEU A 749 -40.04 6.68 -4.07
C LEU A 749 -40.67 5.31 -3.72
N ASP A 750 -40.22 4.65 -2.63
CA ASP A 750 -40.73 3.31 -2.23
C ASP A 750 -42.14 3.29 -1.59
N ALA A 751 -42.86 4.41 -1.54
CA ALA A 751 -44.16 4.45 -0.88
C ALA A 751 -45.26 3.64 -1.59
N ARG A 752 -45.06 3.14 -2.83
CA ARG A 752 -45.98 2.21 -3.53
C ARG A 752 -45.28 1.22 -4.48
N GLY A 753 -44.48 0.32 -3.93
CA GLY A 753 -44.27 -1.05 -4.43
C GLY A 753 -43.81 -1.28 -5.87
N ALA A 754 -42.55 -1.70 -6.02
CA ALA A 754 -42.15 -2.72 -6.98
C ALA A 754 -40.97 -3.52 -6.41
N GLY A 755 -41.18 -4.81 -6.16
CA GLY A 755 -40.08 -5.73 -5.86
C GLY A 755 -39.25 -5.96 -7.12
N GLY A 756 -37.99 -5.53 -7.10
CA GLY A 756 -37.02 -5.78 -8.15
C GLY A 756 -35.64 -5.26 -7.74
N ASP A 757 -34.78 -6.18 -7.29
CA ASP A 757 -33.32 -6.05 -7.13
C ASP A 757 -32.76 -4.71 -6.62
N THR A 758 -33.04 -4.42 -5.35
CA THR A 758 -32.35 -3.41 -4.56
C THR A 758 -30.97 -3.93 -4.09
N ALA A 759 -29.98 -3.86 -4.97
CA ALA A 759 -28.57 -4.03 -4.60
C ALA A 759 -27.67 -2.84 -5.01
N LEU A 760 -28.20 -1.85 -5.74
CA LEU A 760 -27.42 -0.71 -6.25
C LEU A 760 -27.80 0.65 -5.63
N GLU A 761 -28.90 0.75 -4.89
CA GLU A 761 -29.42 2.06 -4.44
C GLU A 761 -29.20 2.38 -2.95
N GLU A 762 -28.83 1.41 -2.10
CA GLU A 762 -28.63 1.67 -0.66
C GLU A 762 -27.25 2.26 -0.29
N GLU A 763 -26.28 2.34 -1.23
CA GLU A 763 -24.91 2.78 -0.94
C GLU A 763 -24.47 4.16 -1.47
N ALA A 764 -25.35 4.93 -2.12
CA ALA A 764 -25.13 6.35 -2.45
C ALA A 764 -25.60 7.27 -1.31
#